data_AF-A0A4Y3RGS0-F1
#
_entry.id   AF-A0A4Y3RGS0-F1
#
_cell.length_a   1.000
_cell.length_b   1.000
_cell.length_c   1.000
_cell.angle_alpha   90.00
_cell.angle_beta   90.00
_cell.angle_gamma   90.00
#
_symmetry.space_group_name_H-M   'P 1'
#
loop_
_entity.id
_entity.type
_entity.pdbx_description
1 polymer ?
#
loop_
_entity_poly.entity_id
_entity_poly.type
_entity_poly.pdbx_seq_one_letter_code
_entity_poly.pdbx_strand_id
1 'polypeptide(L)'
;MDTFADRGCADRAPLVGRARELDRLDGLLGCRAEAVGPVAVDVTGEPGIGKTRLLTEFAVRARRRGATVLRGRAGTAEGDGGTPFQAVLDACADLDHGKRAAVPALAELARLVEEANGWEAQQGHGALVRRIGAALGRVPAPGLVLLLDDLHRADPATAALLDHLLRHPPHAPVLVVTARRERQTPPALASSLARAVDSGALAGLDLGPLEPEDCAGGLAPGVPPEAVQELYAASGGNPLYFRALAHTRHRRDEAPGTGPVAVLLDELTPLGPTERAVVEAAAVLGGRVTSELVTAVAIDRRGGAPGDGQEAIDAALRALAGRDLVRPDQDGRTLGPRHPALPELVRGALDPWRRRELHRRAAAALARAGAPATARAPHLVGAAAGPDAETAAVLVEAAERTGTVDPARAAHWLQAALDHLPDTPEHHAGRHELTLRRAQALGAAGRVAESRDVLHHLIDTCRPDPGRTEYIEDPEDPDGPDDTTRGAGSEHTAGIRTSAVLLCAFMERHLGRYPEADALLRRELERSPGPRDGLRTGLVVEWGARALFATRYPEVREEVARALDEARRRRDEAGTAEALTLSALGEAYEGETVIARARAKEAAALTDTFTDGRLADHVESLVRLGWTEAFLEEYGAAERHTARGIVVARRAGRPFALSQLLLCSAYVHFLTGNVAAALDLAEESLTVARPLGGTELLGFSRAIRATVLLHALPLGAPEGLAAAEEAAATVGTAQSWWATQARCMLAHSVPLDQDPHRVRGALLRAGGDRDLSRLQPSLRPGYLELLAGAALAAGDLPEAERVARRALAEAARLGLPVQRGAARRAWGRVLAHRGESAAAAEAFTEAARESAGSGAGLREAHSLLLAAPHVQAAGDGARAAALWRRGRRLAADGGARMLVDLADRTRPAPPDGGAPDGRLSVLTPREREISVLVAEGLTNQAVADRLCLSPRTVESHVARVYRKTGVETRAGLASLVVRTGVGEGQFSRG
;
A
#
# COMPACT_ATOMS: atom_id res chain seq x y z
N MET A 1 22.43 -35.54 -34.68
CA MET A 1 21.53 -35.23 -35.81
C MET A 1 20.62 -36.42 -35.96
N ASP A 2 19.37 -36.28 -35.54
CA ASP A 2 18.25 -37.03 -36.10
C ASP A 2 17.00 -36.19 -35.87
N THR A 3 16.27 -36.03 -36.96
CA THR A 3 15.14 -35.15 -37.22
C THR A 3 13.89 -35.56 -36.46
N PHE A 4 13.38 -34.69 -35.59
CA PHE A 4 11.98 -34.66 -35.21
C PHE A 4 11.45 -33.24 -35.45
N ALA A 5 10.85 -33.06 -36.62
CA ALA A 5 9.98 -31.95 -36.92
C ALA A 5 8.56 -32.27 -36.41
N ASP A 6 8.01 -31.30 -35.70
CA ASP A 6 6.61 -30.90 -35.71
C ASP A 6 5.57 -31.72 -34.90
N ARG A 7 5.59 -31.52 -33.57
CA ARG A 7 4.38 -31.20 -32.78
C ARG A 7 4.70 -30.18 -31.68
N GLY A 8 4.29 -28.93 -31.89
CA GLY A 8 3.92 -27.99 -30.82
C GLY A 8 5.02 -27.07 -30.26
N CYS A 9 5.02 -25.81 -30.72
CA CYS A 9 5.83 -24.68 -30.23
C CYS A 9 5.76 -24.40 -28.70
N ALA A 10 4.87 -25.06 -27.95
CA ALA A 10 4.67 -24.89 -26.50
C ALA A 10 5.75 -25.56 -25.61
N ASP A 11 6.53 -26.50 -26.15
CA ASP A 11 7.53 -27.27 -25.37
C ASP A 11 8.85 -26.51 -25.12
N ARG A 12 9.05 -25.33 -25.73
CA ARG A 12 10.31 -24.57 -25.64
C ARG A 12 10.32 -23.38 -24.66
N ALA A 13 9.16 -22.94 -24.17
CA ALA A 13 9.13 -21.86 -23.17
C ALA A 13 9.64 -22.37 -21.81
N PRO A 14 10.39 -21.58 -21.01
CA PRO A 14 10.81 -21.99 -19.67
C PRO A 14 9.58 -22.15 -18.74
N LEU A 15 9.63 -23.12 -17.82
CA LEU A 15 8.63 -23.21 -16.76
C LEU A 15 8.76 -22.00 -15.84
N VAL A 16 7.64 -21.33 -15.57
CA VAL A 16 7.57 -20.16 -14.71
C VAL A 16 7.08 -20.60 -13.32
N GLY A 17 7.83 -20.26 -12.28
CA GLY A 17 7.57 -20.69 -10.90
C GLY A 17 7.65 -22.21 -10.70
N ARG A 18 6.96 -22.71 -9.66
CA ARG A 18 6.76 -24.15 -9.36
C ARG A 18 8.00 -24.95 -8.97
N ALA A 19 9.07 -24.30 -8.52
CA ALA A 19 10.29 -24.99 -8.09
C ALA A 19 10.02 -25.98 -6.96
N ARG A 20 9.23 -25.58 -5.95
CA ARG A 20 8.90 -26.43 -4.79
C ARG A 20 8.15 -27.70 -5.17
N GLU A 21 7.18 -27.58 -6.08
CA GLU A 21 6.37 -28.69 -6.57
C GLU A 21 7.20 -29.65 -7.42
N LEU A 22 8.08 -29.13 -8.27
CA LEU A 22 9.03 -29.96 -9.02
C LEU A 22 10.02 -30.69 -8.12
N ASP A 23 10.55 -30.02 -7.10
CA ASP A 23 11.51 -30.63 -6.17
C ASP A 23 10.87 -31.78 -5.37
N ARG A 24 9.57 -31.67 -5.04
CA ARG A 24 8.80 -32.77 -4.43
C ARG A 24 8.66 -33.97 -5.36
N LEU A 25 8.32 -33.74 -6.63
CA LEU A 25 8.22 -34.81 -7.63
C LEU A 25 9.59 -35.47 -7.88
N ASP A 26 10.65 -34.66 -7.94
CA ASP A 26 12.03 -35.13 -8.10
C ASP A 26 12.50 -35.96 -6.89
N GLY A 27 12.15 -35.56 -5.66
CA GLY A 27 12.44 -36.32 -4.46
C GLY A 27 11.82 -37.73 -4.48
N LEU A 28 10.58 -37.84 -4.95
CA LEU A 28 9.88 -39.12 -5.08
C LEU A 28 10.46 -40.03 -6.16
N LEU A 29 11.03 -39.44 -7.22
CA LEU A 29 11.76 -40.19 -8.24
C LEU A 29 13.06 -40.79 -7.67
N GLY A 30 13.72 -40.12 -6.71
CA GLY A 30 14.96 -40.58 -6.07
C GLY A 30 14.78 -41.65 -4.97
N CYS A 31 13.69 -41.60 -4.20
CA CYS A 31 13.48 -42.50 -3.04
C CYS A 31 13.11 -43.95 -3.40
N ARG A 32 12.76 -44.24 -4.67
CA ARG A 32 12.28 -45.58 -5.06
C ARG A 32 13.37 -46.65 -5.17
N ALA A 33 14.64 -46.29 -5.02
CA ALA A 33 15.72 -47.27 -4.87
C ALA A 33 15.67 -48.00 -3.50
N GLU A 34 14.97 -47.46 -2.50
CA GLU A 34 14.99 -47.95 -1.10
C GLU A 34 13.61 -48.47 -0.61
N ALA A 35 12.61 -48.60 -1.49
CA ALA A 35 11.28 -49.17 -1.24
C ALA A 35 10.41 -48.51 -0.14
N VAL A 36 10.72 -47.30 0.30
CA VAL A 36 9.91 -46.53 1.27
C VAL A 36 9.34 -45.27 0.61
N GLY A 37 8.03 -45.25 0.34
CA GLY A 37 7.33 -44.05 -0.15
C GLY A 37 6.06 -44.31 -1.00
N PRO A 38 5.26 -43.27 -1.28
CA PRO A 38 4.00 -43.37 -2.03
C PRO A 38 4.22 -43.83 -3.47
N VAL A 39 3.26 -44.59 -4.02
CA VAL A 39 3.31 -45.24 -5.35
C VAL A 39 2.70 -44.36 -6.42
N ALA A 40 1.88 -43.41 -6.00
CA ALA A 40 1.30 -42.42 -6.87
C ALA A 40 1.38 -41.01 -6.27
N VAL A 41 1.29 -40.01 -7.15
CA VAL A 41 1.14 -38.60 -6.80
C VAL A 41 -0.08 -38.05 -7.53
N ASP A 42 -1.02 -37.45 -6.80
CA ASP A 42 -2.18 -36.78 -7.38
C ASP A 42 -1.98 -35.27 -7.39
N VAL A 43 -1.83 -34.72 -8.60
CA VAL A 43 -1.68 -33.29 -8.85
C VAL A 43 -3.06 -32.67 -9.06
N THR A 44 -3.53 -31.92 -8.06
CA THR A 44 -4.80 -31.21 -8.10
C THR A 44 -4.59 -29.72 -8.36
N GLY A 45 -5.64 -29.06 -8.84
CA GLY A 45 -5.67 -27.61 -8.94
C GLY A 45 -6.68 -27.11 -9.97
N GLU A 46 -6.90 -25.80 -9.98
CA GLU A 46 -7.89 -25.13 -10.82
C GLU A 46 -7.59 -25.29 -12.34
N PRO A 47 -8.58 -25.12 -13.23
CA PRO A 47 -8.36 -25.05 -14.67
C PRO A 47 -7.31 -23.97 -15.01
N GLY A 48 -6.35 -24.30 -15.89
CA GLY A 48 -5.32 -23.34 -16.32
C GLY A 48 -4.18 -23.06 -15.34
N ILE A 49 -4.18 -23.69 -14.15
CA ILE A 49 -3.19 -23.42 -13.08
C ILE A 49 -1.75 -23.89 -13.39
N GLY A 50 -1.58 -24.70 -14.44
CA GLY A 50 -0.27 -25.19 -14.91
C GLY A 50 -0.01 -26.70 -14.75
N LYS A 51 -1.01 -27.52 -14.38
CA LYS A 51 -0.86 -28.98 -14.18
C LYS A 51 -0.14 -29.69 -15.34
N THR A 52 -0.69 -29.59 -16.56
CA THR A 52 -0.10 -30.19 -17.77
C THR A 52 1.33 -29.73 -18.01
N ARG A 53 1.63 -28.46 -17.74
CA ARG A 53 2.97 -27.88 -17.93
C ARG A 53 3.96 -28.40 -16.88
N LEU A 54 3.54 -28.57 -15.62
CA LEU A 54 4.32 -29.21 -14.56
C LEU A 54 4.64 -30.67 -14.93
N LEU A 55 3.63 -31.44 -15.39
CA LEU A 55 3.81 -32.82 -15.84
C LEU A 55 4.77 -32.91 -17.03
N THR A 56 4.67 -31.99 -18.00
CA THR A 56 5.62 -31.90 -19.13
C THR A 56 7.06 -31.71 -18.63
N GLU A 57 7.29 -30.74 -17.73
CA GLU A 57 8.63 -30.45 -17.22
C GLU A 57 9.20 -31.63 -16.41
N PHE A 58 8.36 -32.26 -15.56
CA PHE A 58 8.74 -33.45 -14.82
C PHE A 58 9.07 -34.64 -15.75
N ALA A 59 8.32 -34.83 -16.85
CA ALA A 59 8.62 -35.84 -17.86
C ALA A 59 10.03 -35.68 -18.44
N VAL A 60 10.43 -34.44 -18.74
CA VAL A 60 11.77 -34.12 -19.25
C VAL A 60 12.84 -34.45 -18.20
N ARG A 61 12.63 -34.08 -16.93
CA ARG A 61 13.56 -34.39 -15.83
C ARG A 61 13.68 -35.89 -15.56
N ALA A 62 12.56 -36.62 -15.55
CA ALA A 62 12.54 -38.06 -15.35
C ALA A 62 13.28 -38.82 -16.48
N ARG A 63 13.07 -38.42 -17.74
CA ARG A 63 13.83 -38.96 -18.89
C ARG A 63 15.33 -38.70 -18.77
N ARG A 64 15.74 -37.51 -18.30
CA ARG A 64 17.16 -37.18 -18.06
C ARG A 64 17.80 -38.04 -16.97
N ARG A 65 17.03 -38.50 -15.98
CA ARG A 65 17.47 -39.45 -14.96
C ARG A 65 17.39 -40.92 -15.39
N GLY A 66 17.05 -41.18 -16.67
CA GLY A 66 17.05 -42.51 -17.27
C GLY A 66 15.73 -43.29 -17.15
N ALA A 67 14.72 -42.77 -16.46
CA ALA A 67 13.43 -43.44 -16.30
C ALA A 67 12.67 -43.56 -17.63
N THR A 68 11.91 -44.64 -17.78
CA THR A 68 10.94 -44.75 -18.88
C THR A 68 9.72 -43.92 -18.53
N VAL A 69 9.34 -42.96 -19.37
CA VAL A 69 8.19 -42.08 -19.12
C VAL A 69 7.10 -42.34 -20.16
N LEU A 70 5.94 -42.79 -19.70
CA LEU A 70 4.71 -42.91 -20.46
C LEU A 70 3.81 -41.73 -20.10
N ARG A 71 3.27 -41.03 -21.09
CA ARG A 71 2.39 -39.89 -20.85
C ARG A 71 1.15 -40.02 -21.71
N GLY A 72 -0.01 -40.05 -21.08
CA GLY A 72 -1.27 -40.01 -21.80
C GLY A 72 -2.28 -39.11 -21.14
N ARG A 73 -3.28 -38.71 -21.92
CA ARG A 73 -4.35 -37.80 -21.53
C ARG A 73 -5.69 -38.50 -21.61
N ALA A 74 -6.50 -38.38 -20.57
CA ALA A 74 -7.89 -38.81 -20.63
C ALA A 74 -8.68 -37.88 -21.57
N GLY A 75 -9.34 -38.45 -22.59
CA GLY A 75 -10.10 -37.72 -23.60
C GLY A 75 -11.58 -38.10 -23.63
N THR A 76 -12.41 -37.28 -24.28
CA THR A 76 -13.76 -37.69 -24.70
C THR A 76 -13.70 -38.31 -26.08
N ALA A 77 -14.11 -39.58 -26.21
CA ALA A 77 -14.72 -40.02 -27.46
C ALA A 77 -16.09 -39.33 -27.55
N GLU A 78 -16.38 -38.70 -28.68
CA GLU A 78 -17.74 -38.25 -29.00
C GLU A 78 -18.59 -39.49 -29.29
N GLY A 79 -19.39 -39.93 -28.31
CA GLY A 79 -20.27 -41.09 -28.44
C GLY A 79 -20.42 -41.88 -27.15
N ASP A 80 -21.59 -42.50 -26.99
CA ASP A 80 -22.00 -43.27 -25.82
C ASP A 80 -21.21 -44.59 -25.75
N GLY A 81 -19.98 -44.54 -25.23
CA GLY A 81 -19.06 -45.67 -25.13
C GLY A 81 -17.61 -45.27 -25.39
N GLY A 82 -16.99 -44.56 -24.44
CA GLY A 82 -15.58 -44.17 -24.54
C GLY A 82 -14.64 -45.38 -24.66
N THR A 83 -13.55 -45.22 -25.41
CA THR A 83 -12.48 -46.22 -25.56
C THR A 83 -11.96 -46.65 -24.18
N PRO A 84 -12.04 -47.94 -23.80
CA PRO A 84 -11.51 -48.41 -22.52
C PRO A 84 -10.02 -48.13 -22.40
N PHE A 85 -9.57 -47.69 -21.23
CA PHE A 85 -8.16 -47.38 -20.96
C PHE A 85 -7.56 -46.27 -21.85
N GLN A 86 -8.37 -45.32 -22.33
CA GLN A 86 -7.94 -44.30 -23.29
C GLN A 86 -6.67 -43.55 -22.87
N ALA A 87 -6.55 -43.18 -21.59
CA ALA A 87 -5.37 -42.46 -21.09
C ALA A 87 -4.09 -43.33 -21.15
N VAL A 88 -4.21 -44.65 -20.98
CA VAL A 88 -3.08 -45.58 -21.09
C VAL A 88 -2.77 -45.88 -22.56
N LEU A 89 -3.79 -45.95 -23.41
CA LEU A 89 -3.64 -46.10 -24.85
C LEU A 89 -2.84 -44.92 -25.44
N ASP A 90 -3.24 -43.70 -25.09
CA ASP A 90 -2.54 -42.46 -25.45
C ASP A 90 -1.09 -42.49 -24.94
N ALA A 91 -0.88 -42.95 -23.70
CA ALA A 91 0.45 -43.12 -23.13
C ALA A 91 1.34 -44.12 -23.88
N CYS A 92 0.75 -45.15 -24.48
CA CYS A 92 1.46 -46.12 -25.30
C CYS A 92 1.70 -45.63 -26.74
N ALA A 93 0.91 -44.68 -27.24
CA ALA A 93 1.12 -44.06 -28.54
C ALA A 93 2.37 -43.15 -28.55
N ASP A 94 2.67 -42.52 -27.41
CA ASP A 94 3.86 -41.68 -27.19
C ASP A 94 5.18 -42.47 -27.02
N LEU A 95 5.14 -43.81 -27.11
CA LEU A 95 6.33 -44.67 -27.03
C LEU A 95 7.12 -44.68 -28.34
N ASP A 96 8.43 -44.38 -28.25
CA ASP A 96 9.38 -44.63 -29.33
C ASP A 96 9.37 -46.11 -29.76
N HIS A 97 9.18 -46.37 -31.06
CA HIS A 97 9.13 -47.72 -31.63
C HIS A 97 10.36 -48.56 -31.26
N GLY A 98 11.55 -47.96 -31.14
CA GLY A 98 12.77 -48.65 -30.72
C GLY A 98 12.73 -49.13 -29.26
N LYS A 99 12.13 -48.34 -28.36
CA LYS A 99 11.95 -48.71 -26.94
C LYS A 99 10.83 -49.71 -26.73
N ARG A 100 9.75 -49.61 -27.51
CA ARG A 100 8.64 -50.57 -27.52
C ARG A 100 9.13 -51.98 -27.90
N ALA A 101 10.11 -52.08 -28.79
CA ALA A 101 10.75 -53.34 -29.16
C ALA A 101 11.80 -53.83 -28.12
N ALA A 102 12.51 -52.91 -27.46
CA ALA A 102 13.59 -53.25 -26.52
C ALA A 102 13.10 -53.72 -25.14
N VAL A 103 11.86 -53.41 -24.75
CA VAL A 103 11.28 -53.78 -23.44
C VAL A 103 10.01 -54.61 -23.64
N PRO A 104 10.06 -55.95 -23.52
CA PRO A 104 8.91 -56.84 -23.77
C PRO A 104 7.65 -56.50 -22.97
N ALA A 105 7.82 -55.99 -21.75
CA ALA A 105 6.71 -55.55 -20.90
C ALA A 105 5.91 -54.37 -21.48
N LEU A 106 6.56 -53.45 -22.20
CA LEU A 106 5.89 -52.30 -22.85
C LEU A 106 5.14 -52.72 -24.12
N ALA A 107 5.69 -53.67 -24.89
CA ALA A 107 4.99 -54.26 -26.03
C ALA A 107 3.73 -55.02 -25.58
N GLU A 108 3.84 -55.78 -24.48
CA GLU A 108 2.70 -56.48 -23.89
C GLU A 108 1.64 -55.49 -23.38
N LEU A 109 2.05 -54.43 -22.67
CA LEU A 109 1.13 -53.38 -22.19
C LEU A 109 0.31 -52.78 -23.33
N ALA A 110 0.95 -52.37 -24.42
CA ALA A 110 0.26 -51.74 -25.54
C ALA A 110 -0.72 -52.71 -26.22
N ARG A 111 -0.35 -53.98 -26.38
CA ARG A 111 -1.26 -55.02 -26.90
C ARG A 111 -2.46 -55.25 -25.98
N LEU A 112 -2.27 -55.31 -24.66
CA LEU A 112 -3.35 -55.51 -23.69
C LEU A 112 -4.38 -54.38 -23.74
N VAL A 113 -3.92 -53.15 -23.95
CA VAL A 113 -4.79 -51.96 -24.03
C VAL A 113 -5.51 -51.90 -25.38
N GLU A 114 -4.84 -52.27 -26.48
CA GLU A 114 -5.46 -52.39 -27.81
C GLU A 114 -6.52 -53.52 -27.85
N GLU A 115 -6.27 -54.65 -27.18
CA GLU A 115 -7.24 -55.76 -27.02
C GLU A 115 -8.53 -55.33 -26.30
N ALA A 116 -8.45 -54.33 -25.43
CA ALA A 116 -9.59 -53.82 -24.66
C ALA A 116 -10.67 -53.19 -25.55
N ASN A 117 -10.30 -52.68 -26.73
CA ASN A 117 -11.21 -52.02 -27.66
C ASN A 117 -12.26 -52.98 -28.25
N GLY A 118 -12.05 -54.30 -28.15
CA GLY A 118 -13.00 -55.33 -28.58
C GLY A 118 -13.86 -55.92 -27.46
N TRP A 119 -13.76 -55.43 -26.22
CA TRP A 119 -14.50 -55.98 -25.08
C TRP A 119 -15.87 -55.28 -24.91
N GLU A 120 -16.96 -56.06 -24.89
CA GLU A 120 -18.30 -55.54 -24.60
C GLU A 120 -18.42 -55.08 -23.13
N ALA A 121 -19.10 -53.95 -22.92
CA ALA A 121 -19.20 -53.25 -21.63
C ALA A 121 -19.75 -54.11 -20.46
N GLN A 122 -20.52 -55.18 -20.74
CA GLN A 122 -21.09 -56.07 -19.72
C GLN A 122 -20.09 -57.04 -19.05
N GLN A 123 -18.92 -57.36 -19.65
CA GLN A 123 -18.04 -58.43 -19.13
C GLN A 123 -17.08 -57.99 -18.00
N GLY A 124 -16.91 -56.68 -17.77
CA GLY A 124 -16.06 -56.14 -16.72
C GLY A 124 -14.56 -56.30 -16.97
N HIS A 125 -13.81 -55.21 -16.85
CA HIS A 125 -12.38 -55.17 -17.20
C HIS A 125 -11.42 -55.77 -16.16
N GLY A 126 -11.92 -56.48 -15.13
CA GLY A 126 -11.14 -56.85 -13.94
C GLY A 126 -9.95 -57.78 -14.22
N ALA A 127 -10.08 -58.73 -15.14
CA ALA A 127 -8.97 -59.62 -15.52
C ALA A 127 -7.88 -58.86 -16.30
N LEU A 128 -8.29 -57.92 -17.15
CA LEU A 128 -7.39 -57.10 -17.95
C LEU A 128 -6.63 -56.09 -17.09
N VAL A 129 -7.30 -55.45 -16.12
CA VAL A 129 -6.68 -54.57 -15.13
C VAL A 129 -5.52 -55.25 -14.39
N ARG A 130 -5.69 -56.52 -13.95
CA ARG A 130 -4.62 -57.27 -13.27
C ARG A 130 -3.44 -57.58 -14.20
N ARG A 131 -3.72 -57.95 -15.46
CA ARG A 131 -2.67 -58.22 -16.47
C ARG A 131 -1.88 -56.96 -16.81
N ILE A 132 -2.57 -55.83 -16.97
CA ILE A 132 -1.95 -54.51 -17.18
C ILE A 132 -1.08 -54.13 -15.98
N GLY A 133 -1.58 -54.26 -14.75
CA GLY A 133 -0.79 -54.00 -13.54
C GLY A 133 0.48 -54.87 -13.45
N ALA A 134 0.38 -56.15 -13.77
CA ALA A 134 1.52 -57.07 -13.81
C ALA A 134 2.53 -56.77 -14.94
N ALA A 135 2.07 -56.23 -16.08
CA ALA A 135 2.96 -55.78 -17.16
C ALA A 135 3.75 -54.52 -16.74
N LEU A 136 3.09 -53.54 -16.12
CA LEU A 136 3.74 -52.33 -15.58
C LEU A 136 4.82 -52.68 -14.55
N GLY A 137 4.57 -53.70 -13.71
CA GLY A 137 5.51 -54.19 -12.71
C GLY A 137 6.72 -54.97 -13.24
N ARG A 138 6.84 -55.18 -14.56
CA ARG A 138 7.99 -55.89 -15.18
C ARG A 138 8.94 -54.98 -15.95
N VAL A 139 8.73 -53.67 -15.91
CA VAL A 139 9.63 -52.69 -16.55
C VAL A 139 10.94 -52.62 -15.75
N PRO A 140 12.11 -52.84 -16.38
CA PRO A 140 13.40 -52.88 -15.69
C PRO A 140 13.83 -51.51 -15.15
N ALA A 141 14.83 -51.52 -14.26
CA ALA A 141 15.46 -50.31 -13.74
C ALA A 141 16.00 -49.40 -14.88
N PRO A 142 15.98 -48.06 -14.72
CA PRO A 142 15.71 -47.31 -13.49
C PRO A 142 14.22 -47.06 -13.18
N GLY A 143 13.30 -47.73 -13.89
CA GLY A 143 11.87 -47.76 -13.55
C GLY A 143 10.95 -47.05 -14.55
N LEU A 144 9.67 -47.01 -14.21
CA LEU A 144 8.59 -46.48 -15.04
C LEU A 144 7.90 -45.30 -14.35
N VAL A 145 7.73 -44.19 -15.07
CA VAL A 145 6.88 -43.07 -14.67
C VAL A 145 5.69 -43.02 -15.62
N LEU A 146 4.48 -43.22 -15.07
CA LEU A 146 3.22 -43.13 -15.80
C LEU A 146 2.53 -41.80 -15.47
N LEU A 147 2.50 -40.87 -16.42
CA LEU A 147 1.87 -39.57 -16.31
C LEU A 147 0.48 -39.63 -16.95
N LEU A 148 -0.58 -39.46 -16.15
CA LEU A 148 -1.96 -39.48 -16.62
C LEU A 148 -2.57 -38.09 -16.41
N ASP A 149 -2.80 -37.36 -17.51
CA ASP A 149 -3.35 -36.01 -17.48
C ASP A 149 -4.88 -36.02 -17.68
N ASP A 150 -5.54 -34.97 -17.19
CA ASP A 150 -6.99 -34.75 -17.25
C ASP A 150 -7.87 -35.91 -16.72
N LEU A 151 -7.46 -36.63 -15.66
CA LEU A 151 -8.18 -37.80 -15.13
C LEU A 151 -9.62 -37.54 -14.64
N HIS A 152 -10.05 -36.29 -14.51
CA HIS A 152 -11.46 -35.96 -14.31
C HIS A 152 -12.35 -36.41 -15.50
N ARG A 153 -11.74 -36.69 -16.66
CA ARG A 153 -12.37 -37.25 -17.86
C ARG A 153 -12.07 -38.75 -18.04
N ALA A 154 -11.56 -39.43 -17.02
CA ALA A 154 -11.17 -40.84 -17.13
C ALA A 154 -12.37 -41.74 -17.42
N ASP A 155 -12.19 -42.70 -18.33
CA ASP A 155 -13.15 -43.77 -18.55
C ASP A 155 -13.17 -44.74 -17.35
N PRO A 156 -14.26 -45.51 -17.16
CA PRO A 156 -14.38 -46.45 -16.04
C PRO A 156 -13.26 -47.49 -15.96
N ALA A 157 -12.68 -47.90 -17.08
CA ALA A 157 -11.61 -48.90 -17.11
C ALA A 157 -10.26 -48.30 -16.67
N THR A 158 -9.93 -47.08 -17.10
CA THR A 158 -8.78 -46.30 -16.57
C THR A 158 -8.92 -46.08 -15.06
N ALA A 159 -10.11 -45.70 -14.57
CA ALA A 159 -10.35 -45.50 -13.15
C ALA A 159 -10.17 -46.81 -12.34
N ALA A 160 -10.67 -47.94 -12.87
CA ALA A 160 -10.51 -49.25 -12.25
C ALA A 160 -9.04 -49.72 -12.21
N LEU A 161 -8.25 -49.41 -13.25
CA LEU A 161 -6.81 -49.69 -13.26
C LEU A 161 -6.08 -48.90 -12.18
N LEU A 162 -6.37 -47.60 -12.05
CA LEU A 162 -5.75 -46.77 -11.02
C LEU A 162 -6.08 -47.27 -9.61
N ASP A 163 -7.35 -47.58 -9.36
CA ASP A 163 -7.81 -48.17 -8.09
C ASP A 163 -7.18 -49.55 -7.80
N HIS A 164 -6.84 -50.32 -8.83
CA HIS A 164 -6.08 -51.56 -8.67
C HIS A 164 -4.61 -51.31 -8.29
N LEU A 165 -3.93 -50.40 -9.00
CA LEU A 165 -2.51 -50.06 -8.75
C LEU A 165 -2.29 -49.44 -7.37
N LEU A 166 -3.24 -48.64 -6.89
CA LEU A 166 -3.18 -48.04 -5.55
C LEU A 166 -3.37 -49.08 -4.44
N ARG A 167 -4.24 -50.09 -4.66
CA ARG A 167 -4.47 -51.17 -3.69
C ARG A 167 -3.42 -52.29 -3.74
N HIS A 168 -2.81 -52.50 -4.90
CA HIS A 168 -1.81 -53.54 -5.12
C HIS A 168 -0.58 -52.94 -5.82
N PRO A 169 0.24 -52.17 -5.10
CA PRO A 169 1.44 -51.57 -5.65
C PRO A 169 2.37 -52.59 -6.32
N PRO A 170 2.85 -52.33 -7.55
CA PRO A 170 3.83 -53.20 -8.18
C PRO A 170 5.15 -53.21 -7.39
N HIS A 171 5.80 -54.37 -7.33
CA HIS A 171 7.11 -54.53 -6.65
C HIS A 171 8.28 -53.87 -7.42
N ALA A 172 8.06 -53.41 -8.65
CA ALA A 172 9.03 -52.67 -9.45
C ALA A 172 8.94 -51.14 -9.19
N PRO A 173 9.99 -50.36 -9.51
CA PRO A 173 10.00 -48.91 -9.36
C PRO A 173 9.07 -48.22 -10.38
N VAL A 174 7.76 -48.31 -10.15
CA VAL A 174 6.72 -47.60 -10.90
C VAL A 174 6.24 -46.41 -10.09
N LEU A 175 6.19 -45.23 -10.70
CA LEU A 175 5.60 -44.00 -10.15
C LEU A 175 4.44 -43.56 -11.05
N VAL A 176 3.24 -43.47 -10.49
CA VAL A 176 2.07 -42.96 -11.22
C VAL A 176 1.83 -41.51 -10.82
N VAL A 177 1.89 -40.57 -11.75
CA VAL A 177 1.55 -39.17 -11.48
C VAL A 177 0.27 -38.85 -12.22
N THR A 178 -0.77 -38.50 -11.48
CA THR A 178 -2.07 -38.12 -12.01
C THR A 178 -2.25 -36.62 -11.97
N ALA A 179 -2.96 -36.05 -12.94
CA ALA A 179 -3.40 -34.67 -12.90
C ALA A 179 -4.91 -34.60 -13.13
N ARG A 180 -5.63 -33.89 -12.24
CA ARG A 180 -7.09 -33.77 -12.34
C ARG A 180 -7.61 -32.44 -11.82
N ARG A 181 -8.89 -32.19 -12.11
CA ARG A 181 -9.68 -31.10 -11.55
C ARG A 181 -10.57 -31.70 -10.48
N GLU A 182 -10.36 -31.32 -9.22
CA GLU A 182 -11.00 -31.96 -8.09
C GLU A 182 -12.54 -31.93 -8.19
N ARG A 183 -13.11 -30.76 -8.47
CA ARG A 183 -14.57 -30.53 -8.54
C ARG A 183 -15.26 -31.21 -9.72
N GLN A 184 -14.52 -31.61 -10.74
CA GLN A 184 -15.03 -32.31 -11.92
C GLN A 184 -14.76 -33.82 -11.85
N THR A 185 -14.15 -34.30 -10.77
CA THR A 185 -13.77 -35.72 -10.64
C THR A 185 -15.03 -36.56 -10.36
N PRO A 186 -15.27 -37.65 -11.11
CA PRO A 186 -16.38 -38.55 -10.83
C PRO A 186 -16.33 -39.12 -9.41
N PRO A 187 -17.47 -39.27 -8.70
CA PRO A 187 -17.49 -39.69 -7.29
C PRO A 187 -16.77 -41.02 -7.01
N ALA A 188 -16.88 -41.98 -7.93
CA ALA A 188 -16.21 -43.28 -7.81
C ALA A 188 -14.68 -43.15 -7.80
N LEU A 189 -14.12 -42.32 -8.69
CA LEU A 189 -12.69 -42.06 -8.75
C LEU A 189 -12.21 -41.25 -7.53
N ALA A 190 -12.96 -40.22 -7.14
CA ALA A 190 -12.65 -39.41 -5.96
C ALA A 190 -12.58 -40.27 -4.68
N SER A 191 -13.53 -41.19 -4.50
CA SER A 191 -13.58 -42.11 -3.36
C SER A 191 -12.38 -43.08 -3.34
N SER A 192 -11.93 -43.57 -4.49
CA SER A 192 -10.76 -44.44 -4.58
C SER A 192 -9.46 -43.69 -4.29
N LEU A 193 -9.32 -42.46 -4.77
CA LEU A 193 -8.15 -41.61 -4.48
C LEU A 193 -8.09 -41.23 -2.99
N ALA A 194 -9.21 -40.84 -2.39
CA ALA A 194 -9.28 -40.51 -0.95
C ALA A 194 -8.80 -41.68 -0.07
N ARG A 195 -9.29 -42.90 -0.33
CA ARG A 195 -8.83 -44.11 0.37
C ARG A 195 -7.33 -44.36 0.19
N ALA A 196 -6.79 -44.06 -0.99
CA ALA A 196 -5.36 -44.23 -1.26
C ALA A 196 -4.50 -43.20 -0.51
N VAL A 197 -4.98 -41.96 -0.33
CA VAL A 197 -4.33 -40.95 0.52
C VAL A 197 -4.28 -41.43 1.96
N ASP A 198 -5.41 -41.90 2.51
CA ASP A 198 -5.49 -42.38 3.90
C ASP A 198 -4.54 -43.57 4.17
N SER A 199 -4.35 -44.44 3.17
CA SER A 199 -3.42 -45.57 3.25
C SER A 199 -1.94 -45.22 3.03
N GLY A 200 -1.63 -43.96 2.66
CA GLY A 200 -0.27 -43.52 2.31
C GLY A 200 0.23 -43.99 0.94
N ALA A 201 -0.60 -44.67 0.14
CA ALA A 201 -0.26 -45.13 -1.20
C ALA A 201 -0.21 -43.97 -2.23
N LEU A 202 -0.91 -42.86 -1.95
CA LEU A 202 -1.04 -41.69 -2.80
C LEU A 202 -0.61 -40.42 -2.05
N ALA A 203 0.31 -39.64 -2.64
CA ALA A 203 0.64 -38.30 -2.14
C ALA A 203 -0.13 -37.22 -2.89
N GLY A 204 -0.76 -36.30 -2.17
CA GLY A 204 -1.43 -35.12 -2.77
C GLY A 204 -0.44 -33.99 -3.05
N LEU A 205 -0.56 -33.38 -4.24
CA LEU A 205 0.16 -32.17 -4.62
C LEU A 205 -0.83 -31.14 -5.17
N ASP A 206 -1.28 -30.24 -4.30
CA ASP A 206 -2.20 -29.18 -4.71
C ASP A 206 -1.47 -27.97 -5.27
N LEU A 207 -1.84 -27.54 -6.48
CA LEU A 207 -1.25 -26.39 -7.15
C LEU A 207 -2.01 -25.11 -6.81
N GLY A 208 -1.42 -24.31 -5.92
CA GLY A 208 -1.88 -22.95 -5.61
C GLY A 208 -1.58 -21.93 -6.72
N PRO A 209 -1.96 -20.66 -6.56
CA PRO A 209 -1.60 -19.59 -7.50
C PRO A 209 -0.08 -19.39 -7.62
N LEU A 210 0.39 -18.84 -8.74
CA LEU A 210 1.78 -18.37 -8.86
C LEU A 210 1.97 -17.09 -8.05
N GLU A 211 3.21 -16.79 -7.66
CA GLU A 211 3.55 -15.53 -7.01
C GLU A 211 3.51 -14.35 -8.00
N PRO A 212 3.31 -13.10 -7.52
CA PRO A 212 3.30 -11.91 -8.38
C PRO A 212 4.57 -11.73 -9.20
N GLU A 213 5.73 -12.06 -8.62
CA GLU A 213 7.05 -11.94 -9.27
C GLU A 213 7.20 -12.91 -10.45
N ASP A 214 6.75 -14.15 -10.28
CA ASP A 214 6.73 -15.17 -11.33
C ASP A 214 5.82 -14.74 -12.50
N CYS A 215 4.64 -14.18 -12.19
CA CYS A 215 3.72 -13.65 -13.18
C CYS A 215 4.34 -12.49 -13.99
N ALA A 216 5.02 -11.56 -13.31
CA ALA A 216 5.65 -10.38 -13.90
C ALA A 216 6.77 -10.74 -14.90
N GLY A 217 7.68 -11.61 -14.47
CA GLY A 217 8.89 -11.92 -15.24
C GLY A 217 8.68 -12.97 -16.33
N GLY A 218 7.79 -13.94 -16.10
CA GLY A 218 7.69 -15.14 -16.94
C GLY A 218 6.48 -15.22 -17.85
N LEU A 219 5.31 -14.69 -17.45
CA LEU A 219 4.05 -14.91 -18.18
C LEU A 219 3.68 -13.79 -19.15
N ALA A 220 4.08 -12.54 -18.87
CA ALA A 220 3.83 -11.38 -19.72
C ALA A 220 5.02 -10.40 -19.69
N PRO A 221 6.17 -10.76 -20.29
CA PRO A 221 7.33 -9.90 -20.32
C PRO A 221 7.00 -8.59 -21.06
N GLY A 222 7.30 -7.45 -20.43
CA GLY A 222 7.06 -6.11 -20.99
C GLY A 222 5.81 -5.37 -20.48
N VAL A 223 5.02 -5.99 -19.59
CA VAL A 223 3.92 -5.30 -18.90
C VAL A 223 4.48 -4.39 -17.79
N PRO A 224 4.05 -3.11 -17.68
CA PRO A 224 4.50 -2.22 -16.60
C PRO A 224 4.16 -2.76 -15.20
N PRO A 225 4.99 -2.53 -14.17
CA PRO A 225 4.79 -3.07 -12.82
C PRO A 225 3.41 -2.76 -12.21
N GLU A 226 2.86 -1.58 -12.47
CA GLU A 226 1.53 -1.17 -12.00
C GLU A 226 0.41 -2.02 -12.62
N ALA A 227 0.49 -2.29 -13.93
CA ALA A 227 -0.46 -3.14 -14.64
C ALA A 227 -0.34 -4.62 -14.24
N VAL A 228 0.85 -5.08 -13.84
CA VAL A 228 1.05 -6.45 -13.34
C VAL A 228 0.23 -6.70 -12.06
N GLN A 229 0.22 -5.75 -11.12
CA GLN A 229 -0.52 -5.90 -9.87
C GLN A 229 -2.03 -5.99 -10.11
N GLU A 230 -2.57 -5.16 -11.02
CA GLU A 230 -3.97 -5.22 -11.41
C GLU A 230 -4.33 -6.54 -12.10
N LEU A 231 -3.48 -7.00 -13.02
CA LEU A 231 -3.64 -8.28 -13.72
C LEU A 231 -3.54 -9.46 -12.74
N TYR A 232 -2.64 -9.38 -11.77
CA TYR A 232 -2.49 -10.39 -10.73
C TYR A 232 -3.73 -10.47 -9.85
N ALA A 233 -4.23 -9.33 -9.37
CA ALA A 233 -5.45 -9.26 -8.59
C ALA A 233 -6.68 -9.79 -9.36
N ALA A 234 -6.81 -9.45 -10.65
CA ALA A 234 -7.91 -9.91 -11.49
C ALA A 234 -7.81 -11.41 -11.84
N SER A 235 -6.59 -11.92 -12.05
CA SER A 235 -6.34 -13.32 -12.41
C SER A 235 -6.22 -14.25 -11.21
N GLY A 236 -6.12 -13.73 -9.99
CA GLY A 236 -5.88 -14.51 -8.77
C GLY A 236 -4.59 -15.34 -8.84
N GLY A 237 -3.57 -14.90 -9.59
CA GLY A 237 -2.32 -15.63 -9.82
C GLY A 237 -2.47 -16.90 -10.67
N ASN A 238 -3.61 -17.10 -11.35
CA ASN A 238 -3.79 -18.22 -12.28
C ASN A 238 -3.11 -17.91 -13.63
N PRO A 239 -2.13 -18.71 -14.09
CA PRO A 239 -1.35 -18.43 -15.29
C PRO A 239 -2.18 -18.26 -16.58
N LEU A 240 -3.23 -19.05 -16.75
CA LEU A 240 -4.08 -18.98 -17.96
C LEU A 240 -4.88 -17.68 -17.98
N TYR A 241 -5.52 -17.33 -16.87
CA TYR A 241 -6.29 -16.09 -16.76
C TYR A 241 -5.40 -14.86 -16.82
N PHE A 242 -4.21 -14.89 -16.19
CA PHE A 242 -3.24 -13.79 -16.26
C PHE A 242 -2.82 -13.52 -17.71
N ARG A 243 -2.44 -14.57 -18.46
CA ARG A 243 -2.07 -14.42 -19.87
C ARG A 243 -3.22 -13.97 -20.75
N ALA A 244 -4.44 -14.45 -20.50
CA ALA A 244 -5.63 -14.06 -21.24
C ALA A 244 -5.97 -12.58 -21.02
N LEU A 245 -5.98 -12.12 -19.75
CA LEU A 245 -6.23 -10.72 -19.42
C LEU A 245 -5.15 -9.80 -19.97
N ALA A 246 -3.86 -10.17 -19.84
CA ALA A 246 -2.75 -9.43 -20.41
C ALA A 246 -2.87 -9.30 -21.95
N HIS A 247 -3.27 -10.39 -22.63
CA HIS A 247 -3.49 -10.38 -24.07
C HIS A 247 -4.61 -9.41 -24.47
N THR A 248 -5.76 -9.45 -23.79
CA THR A 248 -6.90 -8.55 -24.08
C THR A 248 -6.63 -7.08 -23.78
N ARG A 249 -5.79 -6.76 -22.78
CA ARG A 249 -5.52 -5.37 -22.37
C ARG A 249 -4.42 -4.71 -23.20
N HIS A 250 -3.44 -5.46 -23.71
CA HIS A 250 -2.29 -4.90 -24.44
C HIS A 250 -2.35 -5.01 -25.97
N ARG A 251 -3.26 -5.79 -26.55
CA ARG A 251 -3.40 -5.96 -28.01
C ARG A 251 -4.85 -5.77 -28.48
N ARG A 252 -5.37 -4.55 -28.35
CA ARG A 252 -6.77 -4.21 -28.72
C ARG A 252 -7.13 -4.44 -30.20
N ASP A 253 -6.14 -4.59 -31.09
CA ASP A 253 -6.33 -4.70 -32.54
C ASP A 253 -6.28 -6.15 -33.10
N GLU A 254 -6.02 -7.17 -32.28
CA GLU A 254 -6.08 -8.58 -32.72
C GLU A 254 -7.48 -9.17 -32.45
N ALA A 255 -8.03 -9.93 -33.41
CA ALA A 255 -9.38 -10.48 -33.32
C ALA A 255 -9.54 -11.45 -32.11
N PRO A 256 -10.69 -11.44 -31.41
CA PRO A 256 -10.97 -12.41 -30.35
C PRO A 256 -10.91 -13.83 -30.91
N GLY A 257 -9.91 -14.62 -30.51
CA GLY A 257 -9.71 -15.98 -31.01
C GLY A 257 -8.26 -16.44 -31.15
N THR A 258 -7.27 -15.59 -30.89
CA THR A 258 -5.85 -15.98 -30.87
C THR A 258 -5.32 -16.13 -29.44
N GLY A 259 -4.34 -17.02 -29.25
CA GLY A 259 -3.60 -17.14 -27.99
C GLY A 259 -4.40 -17.72 -26.80
N PRO A 260 -4.08 -17.31 -25.55
CA PRO A 260 -4.65 -17.89 -24.31
C PRO A 260 -6.17 -17.76 -24.18
N VAL A 261 -6.77 -16.79 -24.86
CA VAL A 261 -8.23 -16.57 -24.87
C VAL A 261 -8.94 -17.69 -25.63
N ALA A 262 -8.34 -18.19 -26.73
CA ALA A 262 -8.89 -19.30 -27.50
C ALA A 262 -9.02 -20.58 -26.67
N VAL A 263 -8.05 -20.87 -25.80
CA VAL A 263 -8.06 -22.04 -24.91
C VAL A 263 -9.20 -21.97 -23.89
N LEU A 264 -9.56 -20.77 -23.42
CA LEU A 264 -10.68 -20.57 -22.51
C LEU A 264 -12.03 -20.61 -23.23
N LEU A 265 -12.09 -20.09 -24.46
CA LEU A 265 -13.30 -20.14 -25.28
C LEU A 265 -13.57 -21.55 -25.83
N ASP A 266 -12.55 -22.37 -26.02
CA ASP A 266 -12.70 -23.78 -26.42
C ASP A 266 -13.50 -24.59 -25.38
N GLU A 267 -13.35 -24.29 -24.08
CA GLU A 267 -14.19 -24.89 -23.03
C GLU A 267 -15.68 -24.49 -23.15
N LEU A 268 -16.00 -23.42 -23.89
CA LEU A 268 -17.37 -22.95 -24.13
C LEU A 268 -17.95 -23.45 -25.46
N THR A 269 -17.12 -23.94 -26.39
CA THR A 269 -17.55 -24.52 -27.67
C THR A 269 -18.57 -25.67 -27.53
N PRO A 270 -18.41 -26.64 -26.59
CA PRO A 270 -19.34 -27.76 -26.45
C PRO A 270 -20.62 -27.42 -25.66
N LEU A 271 -20.95 -26.13 -25.48
CA LEU A 271 -22.16 -25.71 -24.79
C LEU A 271 -23.33 -25.61 -25.76
N GLY A 272 -24.49 -26.09 -25.33
CA GLY A 272 -25.75 -25.88 -26.07
C GLY A 272 -26.16 -24.40 -26.09
N PRO A 273 -27.11 -24.01 -26.97
CA PRO A 273 -27.54 -22.61 -27.09
C PRO A 273 -28.03 -21.99 -25.77
N THR A 274 -28.77 -22.75 -24.96
CA THR A 274 -29.29 -22.31 -23.65
C THR A 274 -28.17 -22.13 -22.62
N GLU A 275 -27.23 -23.08 -22.54
CA GLU A 275 -26.07 -23.02 -21.64
C GLU A 275 -25.17 -21.82 -21.98
N ARG A 276 -24.95 -21.58 -23.29
CA ARG A 276 -24.21 -20.42 -23.76
C ARG A 276 -24.89 -19.12 -23.38
N ALA A 277 -26.21 -18.99 -23.60
CA ALA A 277 -26.97 -17.80 -23.22
C ALA A 277 -26.90 -17.51 -21.71
N VAL A 278 -26.91 -18.55 -20.88
CA VAL A 278 -26.74 -18.44 -19.41
C VAL A 278 -25.34 -17.92 -19.05
N VAL A 279 -24.28 -18.46 -19.65
CA VAL A 279 -22.90 -18.00 -19.41
C VAL A 279 -22.71 -16.54 -19.86
N GLU A 280 -23.24 -16.17 -21.01
CA GLU A 280 -23.21 -14.80 -21.52
C GLU A 280 -23.94 -13.83 -20.57
N ALA A 281 -25.15 -14.20 -20.12
CA ALA A 281 -25.94 -13.40 -19.18
C ALA A 281 -25.24 -13.25 -17.82
N ALA A 282 -24.71 -14.35 -17.27
CA ALA A 282 -23.96 -14.33 -16.02
C ALA A 282 -22.67 -13.50 -16.13
N ALA A 283 -21.98 -13.56 -17.28
CA ALA A 283 -20.80 -12.74 -17.54
C ALA A 283 -21.11 -11.24 -17.63
N VAL A 284 -22.28 -10.89 -18.17
CA VAL A 284 -22.74 -9.49 -18.26
C VAL A 284 -23.19 -8.95 -16.91
N LEU A 285 -23.98 -9.73 -16.16
CA LEU A 285 -24.42 -9.38 -14.81
C LEU A 285 -23.24 -9.25 -13.84
N GLY A 286 -22.23 -10.11 -13.98
CA GLY A 286 -21.03 -10.11 -13.16
C GLY A 286 -21.27 -10.57 -11.72
N GLY A 287 -20.19 -10.96 -11.03
CA GLY A 287 -20.27 -11.37 -9.62
C GLY A 287 -21.15 -12.61 -9.38
N ARG A 288 -21.81 -12.63 -8.21
CA ARG A 288 -22.79 -13.66 -7.85
C ARG A 288 -24.20 -13.18 -8.16
N VAL A 289 -24.97 -14.00 -8.87
CA VAL A 289 -26.28 -13.66 -9.43
C VAL A 289 -27.31 -14.72 -9.09
N THR A 290 -28.58 -14.34 -8.94
CA THR A 290 -29.66 -15.32 -8.70
C THR A 290 -30.13 -15.95 -10.01
N SER A 291 -30.74 -17.14 -9.94
CA SER A 291 -31.28 -17.83 -11.12
C SER A 291 -32.33 -16.97 -11.83
N GLU A 292 -33.18 -16.25 -11.07
CA GLU A 292 -34.25 -15.41 -11.64
C GLU A 292 -33.67 -14.25 -12.47
N LEU A 293 -32.58 -13.64 -11.99
CA LEU A 293 -31.92 -12.54 -12.69
C LEU A 293 -31.21 -13.03 -13.96
N VAL A 294 -30.56 -14.19 -13.91
CA VAL A 294 -29.97 -14.84 -15.08
C VAL A 294 -31.04 -15.17 -16.11
N THR A 295 -32.17 -15.76 -15.71
CA THR A 295 -33.30 -16.05 -16.62
C THR A 295 -33.80 -14.78 -17.31
N ALA A 296 -33.98 -13.69 -16.55
CA ALA A 296 -34.44 -12.42 -17.08
C ALA A 296 -33.49 -11.81 -18.14
N VAL A 297 -32.18 -12.10 -18.06
CA VAL A 297 -31.14 -11.59 -18.97
C VAL A 297 -30.77 -12.58 -20.09
N ALA A 298 -30.96 -13.89 -19.89
CA ALA A 298 -30.68 -14.91 -20.90
C ALA A 298 -31.82 -15.05 -21.92
N ILE A 299 -33.09 -15.14 -21.48
CA ILE A 299 -34.25 -15.45 -22.35
C ILE A 299 -35.09 -14.21 -22.68
N ASP A 300 -35.25 -13.86 -23.97
CA ASP A 300 -36.17 -12.79 -24.37
C ASP A 300 -37.63 -13.24 -24.18
N ARG A 301 -38.36 -12.57 -23.29
CA ARG A 301 -39.72 -12.94 -22.86
C ARG A 301 -40.83 -12.28 -23.69
N ARG A 302 -40.52 -11.66 -24.83
CA ARG A 302 -41.53 -11.12 -25.75
C ARG A 302 -42.31 -12.26 -26.45
N GLY A 303 -43.12 -13.03 -25.72
CA GLY A 303 -44.16 -13.90 -26.31
C GLY A 303 -44.39 -15.32 -25.74
N GLY A 304 -43.75 -15.76 -24.65
CA GLY A 304 -43.91 -17.12 -24.11
C GLY A 304 -44.70 -17.22 -22.80
N ALA A 305 -45.39 -18.35 -22.57
CA ALA A 305 -46.11 -18.64 -21.32
C ALA A 305 -45.17 -18.65 -20.09
N PRO A 306 -45.64 -18.19 -18.91
CA PRO A 306 -44.84 -18.20 -17.69
C PRO A 306 -44.65 -19.63 -17.15
N GLY A 307 -43.47 -20.22 -17.37
CA GLY A 307 -43.08 -21.50 -16.74
C GLY A 307 -41.93 -22.22 -17.47
N ASP A 308 -42.08 -22.43 -18.78
CA ASP A 308 -41.22 -23.33 -19.57
C ASP A 308 -39.75 -22.89 -19.66
N GLY A 309 -39.47 -21.59 -19.53
CA GLY A 309 -38.11 -21.05 -19.59
C GLY A 309 -37.28 -21.28 -18.32
N GLN A 310 -37.89 -21.40 -17.15
CA GLN A 310 -37.15 -21.49 -15.88
C GLN A 310 -36.56 -22.89 -15.68
N GLU A 311 -37.32 -23.94 -15.98
CA GLU A 311 -36.84 -25.32 -15.88
C GLU A 311 -35.68 -25.61 -16.84
N ALA A 312 -35.74 -25.05 -18.06
CA ALA A 312 -34.64 -25.15 -19.03
C ALA A 312 -33.37 -24.42 -18.55
N ILE A 313 -33.50 -23.29 -17.87
CA ILE A 313 -32.37 -22.55 -17.30
C ILE A 313 -31.81 -23.28 -16.08
N ASP A 314 -32.63 -23.81 -15.20
CA ASP A 314 -32.16 -24.58 -14.04
C ASP A 314 -31.47 -25.89 -14.48
N ALA A 315 -31.94 -26.52 -15.55
CA ALA A 315 -31.23 -27.63 -16.20
C ALA A 315 -29.86 -27.19 -16.77
N ALA A 316 -29.81 -26.07 -17.49
CA ALA A 316 -28.56 -25.52 -18.02
C ALA A 316 -27.59 -25.11 -16.90
N LEU A 317 -28.07 -24.51 -15.80
CA LEU A 317 -27.27 -24.16 -14.64
C LEU A 317 -26.68 -25.38 -13.95
N ARG A 318 -27.45 -26.47 -13.81
CA ARG A 318 -26.94 -27.75 -13.30
C ARG A 318 -25.86 -28.34 -14.21
N ALA A 319 -26.06 -28.29 -15.53
CA ALA A 319 -25.06 -28.74 -16.49
C ALA A 319 -23.77 -27.90 -16.41
N LEU A 320 -23.88 -26.57 -16.31
CA LEU A 320 -22.75 -25.66 -16.15
C LEU A 320 -22.02 -25.83 -14.80
N ALA A 321 -22.76 -26.13 -13.73
CA ALA A 321 -22.18 -26.46 -12.42
C ALA A 321 -21.43 -27.80 -12.46
N GLY A 322 -21.98 -28.81 -13.16
CA GLY A 322 -21.28 -30.08 -13.41
C GLY A 322 -19.99 -29.91 -14.22
N ARG A 323 -19.93 -28.93 -15.12
CA ARG A 323 -18.71 -28.52 -15.86
C ARG A 323 -17.80 -27.56 -15.07
N ASP A 324 -18.18 -27.20 -13.84
CA ASP A 324 -17.49 -26.21 -12.98
C ASP A 324 -17.22 -24.88 -13.71
N LEU A 325 -18.19 -24.41 -14.51
CA LEU A 325 -18.16 -23.06 -15.10
C LEU A 325 -18.82 -22.04 -14.17
N VAL A 326 -19.82 -22.50 -13.42
CA VAL A 326 -20.58 -21.73 -12.44
C VAL A 326 -20.63 -22.50 -11.13
N ARG A 327 -20.50 -21.80 -10.00
CA ARG A 327 -20.51 -22.37 -8.65
C ARG A 327 -21.65 -21.74 -7.84
N PRO A 328 -22.55 -22.54 -7.24
CA PRO A 328 -23.52 -22.01 -6.28
C PRO A 328 -22.82 -21.50 -5.02
N ASP A 329 -23.45 -20.59 -4.28
CA ASP A 329 -23.09 -20.31 -2.89
C ASP A 329 -23.50 -21.46 -1.96
N GLN A 330 -23.17 -21.35 -0.68
CA GLN A 330 -23.44 -22.40 0.32
C GLN A 330 -24.93 -22.70 0.48
N ASP A 331 -25.80 -21.70 0.24
CA ASP A 331 -27.25 -21.80 0.37
C ASP A 331 -27.95 -22.15 -0.95
N GLY A 332 -27.20 -22.28 -2.06
CA GLY A 332 -27.72 -22.48 -3.40
C GLY A 332 -28.51 -21.30 -3.97
N ARG A 333 -28.44 -20.11 -3.37
CA ARG A 333 -29.27 -18.94 -3.71
C ARG A 333 -28.68 -18.10 -4.81
N THR A 334 -27.35 -17.99 -4.84
CA THR A 334 -26.62 -17.27 -5.87
C THR A 334 -25.61 -18.16 -6.56
N LEU A 335 -25.30 -17.79 -7.80
CA LEU A 335 -24.41 -18.51 -8.69
C LEU A 335 -23.34 -17.53 -9.14
N GLY A 336 -22.07 -17.91 -9.02
CA GLY A 336 -20.95 -17.12 -9.49
C GLY A 336 -20.12 -17.88 -10.52
N PRO A 337 -19.39 -17.22 -11.41
CA PRO A 337 -18.41 -17.89 -12.26
C PRO A 337 -17.37 -18.60 -11.38
N ARG A 338 -16.79 -19.70 -11.86
CA ARG A 338 -15.71 -20.38 -11.12
C ARG A 338 -14.51 -19.47 -10.80
N HIS A 339 -14.28 -18.45 -11.62
CA HIS A 339 -13.15 -17.55 -11.53
C HIS A 339 -13.55 -16.10 -11.84
N PRO A 340 -13.06 -15.08 -11.08
CA PRO A 340 -13.47 -13.67 -11.25
C PRO A 340 -13.10 -13.07 -12.61
N ALA A 341 -12.04 -13.55 -13.26
CA ALA A 341 -11.66 -13.10 -14.61
C ALA A 341 -12.58 -13.61 -15.74
N LEU A 342 -13.33 -14.70 -15.51
CA LEU A 342 -14.10 -15.37 -16.58
C LEU A 342 -15.18 -14.46 -17.19
N PRO A 343 -15.99 -13.70 -16.39
CA PRO A 343 -16.92 -12.72 -16.94
C PRO A 343 -16.31 -11.68 -17.89
N GLU A 344 -15.11 -11.17 -17.57
CA GLU A 344 -14.42 -10.16 -18.40
C GLU A 344 -14.04 -10.74 -19.76
N LEU A 345 -13.50 -11.96 -19.77
CA LEU A 345 -13.10 -12.65 -21.00
C LEU A 345 -14.29 -13.04 -21.86
N VAL A 346 -15.37 -13.55 -21.25
CA VAL A 346 -16.62 -13.87 -21.96
C VAL A 346 -17.23 -12.60 -22.55
N ARG A 347 -17.35 -11.51 -21.76
CA ARG A 347 -17.85 -10.22 -22.28
C ARG A 347 -16.98 -9.65 -23.39
N GLY A 348 -15.66 -9.84 -23.33
CA GLY A 348 -14.72 -9.40 -24.36
C GLY A 348 -14.86 -10.17 -25.68
N ALA A 349 -15.30 -11.44 -25.62
CA ALA A 349 -15.54 -12.28 -26.80
C ALA A 349 -16.94 -12.10 -27.41
N LEU A 350 -17.86 -11.43 -26.72
CA LEU A 350 -19.19 -11.12 -27.24
C LEU A 350 -19.11 -10.10 -28.38
N ASP A 351 -19.94 -10.31 -29.41
CA ASP A 351 -20.22 -9.29 -30.40
C ASP A 351 -20.75 -8.00 -29.73
N PRO A 352 -20.32 -6.78 -30.15
CA PRO A 352 -20.73 -5.53 -29.53
C PRO A 352 -22.25 -5.33 -29.43
N TRP A 353 -23.03 -5.79 -30.41
CA TRP A 353 -24.49 -5.69 -30.41
C TRP A 353 -25.11 -6.61 -29.38
N ARG A 354 -24.65 -7.88 -29.34
CA ARG A 354 -25.09 -8.86 -28.33
C ARG A 354 -24.76 -8.40 -26.91
N ARG A 355 -23.56 -7.84 -26.71
CA ARG A 355 -23.14 -7.29 -25.42
C ARG A 355 -24.04 -6.13 -24.97
N ARG A 356 -24.32 -5.17 -25.86
CA ARG A 356 -25.25 -4.05 -25.59
C ARG A 356 -26.66 -4.54 -25.25
N GLU A 357 -27.17 -5.52 -25.99
CA GLU A 357 -28.47 -6.13 -25.72
C GLU A 357 -28.57 -6.71 -24.30
N LEU A 358 -27.59 -7.53 -23.92
CA LEU A 358 -27.55 -8.14 -22.59
C LEU A 358 -27.43 -7.10 -21.48
N HIS A 359 -26.64 -6.03 -21.67
CA HIS A 359 -26.59 -4.93 -20.71
C HIS A 359 -27.94 -4.21 -20.58
N ARG A 360 -28.66 -3.97 -21.68
CA ARG A 360 -30.00 -3.35 -21.63
C ARG A 360 -30.99 -4.22 -20.86
N ARG A 361 -30.96 -5.54 -21.10
CA ARG A 361 -31.80 -6.50 -20.39
C ARG A 361 -31.45 -6.61 -18.91
N ALA A 362 -30.16 -6.58 -18.56
CA ALA A 362 -29.69 -6.54 -17.19
C ALA A 362 -30.17 -5.30 -16.45
N ALA A 363 -30.02 -4.11 -17.06
CA ALA A 363 -30.50 -2.85 -16.48
C ALA A 363 -32.01 -2.89 -16.21
N ALA A 364 -32.81 -3.40 -17.17
CA ALA A 364 -34.27 -3.52 -17.02
C ALA A 364 -34.69 -4.58 -15.99
N ALA A 365 -33.96 -5.68 -15.85
CA ALA A 365 -34.23 -6.71 -14.85
C ALA A 365 -33.91 -6.21 -13.43
N LEU A 366 -32.76 -5.54 -13.26
CA LEU A 366 -32.36 -4.92 -11.99
C LEU A 366 -33.32 -3.81 -11.57
N ALA A 367 -33.80 -2.99 -12.51
CA ALA A 367 -34.81 -1.98 -12.24
C ALA A 367 -36.11 -2.59 -11.70
N ARG A 368 -36.61 -3.68 -12.33
CA ARG A 368 -37.81 -4.40 -11.87
C ARG A 368 -37.63 -5.05 -10.50
N ALA A 369 -36.42 -5.47 -10.16
CA ALA A 369 -36.08 -6.04 -8.86
C ALA A 369 -35.86 -4.98 -7.77
N GLY A 370 -35.97 -3.67 -8.08
CA GLY A 370 -35.73 -2.59 -7.12
C GLY A 370 -34.25 -2.46 -6.71
N ALA A 371 -33.32 -2.89 -7.57
CA ALA A 371 -31.89 -2.83 -7.27
C ALA A 371 -31.38 -1.37 -7.17
N PRO A 372 -30.39 -1.09 -6.31
CA PRO A 372 -29.85 0.26 -6.14
C PRO A 372 -29.19 0.77 -7.43
N ALA A 373 -29.12 2.10 -7.56
CA ALA A 373 -28.53 2.77 -8.73
C ALA A 373 -27.09 2.30 -9.02
N THR A 374 -26.30 2.03 -7.99
CA THR A 374 -24.91 1.55 -8.10
C THR A 374 -24.79 0.17 -8.77
N ALA A 375 -25.78 -0.70 -8.59
CA ALA A 375 -25.84 -2.00 -9.26
C ALA A 375 -26.33 -1.86 -10.72
N ARG A 376 -27.20 -0.88 -11.00
CA ARG A 376 -27.75 -0.62 -12.35
C ARG A 376 -26.76 0.11 -13.26
N ALA A 377 -25.96 1.04 -12.72
CA ALA A 377 -25.09 1.95 -13.45
C ALA A 377 -24.14 1.25 -14.45
N PRO A 378 -23.40 0.17 -14.09
CA PRO A 378 -22.52 -0.51 -15.04
C PRO A 378 -23.27 -1.04 -16.28
N HIS A 379 -24.53 -1.47 -16.11
CA HIS A 379 -25.34 -1.97 -17.22
C HIS A 379 -25.96 -0.86 -18.05
N LEU A 380 -26.29 0.28 -17.46
CA LEU A 380 -26.73 1.46 -18.21
C LEU A 380 -25.61 1.99 -19.12
N VAL A 381 -24.39 2.12 -18.59
CA VAL A 381 -23.20 2.49 -19.39
C VAL A 381 -22.94 1.47 -20.50
N GLY A 382 -23.03 0.17 -20.19
CA GLY A 382 -22.80 -0.90 -21.18
C GLY A 382 -23.91 -1.02 -22.24
N ALA A 383 -25.12 -0.55 -21.95
CA ALA A 383 -26.27 -0.59 -22.86
C ALA A 383 -26.28 0.56 -23.87
N ALA A 384 -25.58 1.67 -23.55
CA ALA A 384 -25.47 2.93 -24.28
C ALA A 384 -26.35 3.04 -25.54
N ALA A 385 -27.51 3.68 -25.38
CA ALA A 385 -28.32 4.28 -26.43
C ALA A 385 -28.17 5.81 -26.38
N GLY A 386 -28.82 6.55 -27.29
CA GLY A 386 -28.75 8.02 -27.36
C GLY A 386 -29.23 8.76 -26.11
N PRO A 387 -29.57 10.06 -26.22
CA PRO A 387 -29.95 10.87 -25.07
C PRO A 387 -31.13 10.27 -24.28
N ASP A 388 -30.98 10.16 -22.96
CA ASP A 388 -31.97 9.60 -22.03
C ASP A 388 -31.80 10.19 -20.63
N ALA A 389 -32.74 11.06 -20.24
CA ALA A 389 -32.73 11.76 -18.96
C ALA A 389 -32.94 10.82 -17.75
N GLU A 390 -33.69 9.73 -17.91
CA GLU A 390 -33.92 8.77 -16.82
C GLU A 390 -32.63 8.00 -16.53
N THR A 391 -31.94 7.56 -17.58
CA THR A 391 -30.62 6.91 -17.44
C THR A 391 -29.60 7.87 -16.81
N ALA A 392 -29.57 9.14 -17.25
CA ALA A 392 -28.67 10.14 -16.67
C ALA A 392 -28.93 10.32 -15.16
N ALA A 393 -30.19 10.41 -14.73
CA ALA A 393 -30.54 10.55 -13.31
C ALA A 393 -30.05 9.36 -12.46
N VAL A 394 -30.22 8.12 -12.95
CA VAL A 394 -29.73 6.93 -12.23
C VAL A 394 -28.20 6.91 -12.13
N LEU A 395 -27.49 7.37 -13.17
CA LEU A 395 -26.02 7.46 -13.15
C LEU A 395 -25.52 8.53 -12.18
N VAL A 396 -26.22 9.67 -12.06
CA VAL A 396 -25.93 10.70 -11.06
C VAL A 396 -26.15 10.18 -9.65
N GLU A 397 -27.28 9.52 -9.39
CA GLU A 397 -27.58 8.89 -8.10
C GLU A 397 -26.55 7.81 -7.73
N ALA A 398 -26.09 7.03 -8.71
CA ALA A 398 -25.02 6.07 -8.50
C ALA A 398 -23.72 6.79 -8.08
N ALA A 399 -23.34 7.86 -8.80
CA ALA A 399 -22.13 8.63 -8.50
C ALA A 399 -22.15 9.24 -7.10
N GLU A 400 -23.31 9.71 -6.63
CA GLU A 400 -23.50 10.22 -5.27
C GLU A 400 -23.21 9.15 -4.22
N ARG A 401 -23.75 7.94 -4.41
CA ARG A 401 -23.59 6.85 -3.45
C ARG A 401 -22.18 6.27 -3.40
N THR A 402 -21.40 6.38 -4.47
CA THR A 402 -20.02 5.89 -4.49
C THR A 402 -18.96 6.95 -4.30
N GLY A 403 -19.30 8.24 -4.39
CA GLY A 403 -18.33 9.33 -4.44
C GLY A 403 -17.30 9.33 -3.31
N THR A 404 -17.68 8.86 -2.12
CA THR A 404 -16.78 8.77 -0.96
C THR A 404 -15.88 7.52 -0.96
N VAL A 405 -16.36 6.40 -1.53
CA VAL A 405 -15.67 5.10 -1.50
C VAL A 405 -14.79 4.90 -2.75
N ASP A 406 -15.30 5.32 -3.90
CA ASP A 406 -14.62 5.19 -5.20
C ASP A 406 -14.87 6.45 -6.05
N PRO A 407 -14.13 7.54 -5.78
CA PRO A 407 -14.26 8.79 -6.53
C PRO A 407 -13.97 8.62 -8.03
N ALA A 408 -13.07 7.69 -8.39
CA ALA A 408 -12.75 7.42 -9.79
C ALA A 408 -13.96 6.84 -10.55
N ARG A 409 -14.67 5.90 -9.93
CA ARG A 409 -15.91 5.35 -10.48
C ARG A 409 -17.04 6.37 -10.51
N ALA A 410 -17.15 7.23 -9.48
CA ALA A 410 -18.12 8.33 -9.48
C ALA A 410 -17.87 9.30 -10.65
N ALA A 411 -16.62 9.69 -10.90
CA ALA A 411 -16.26 10.52 -12.05
C ALA A 411 -16.61 9.86 -13.40
N HIS A 412 -16.44 8.54 -13.50
CA HIS A 412 -16.82 7.78 -14.69
C HIS A 412 -18.34 7.78 -14.92
N TRP A 413 -19.14 7.58 -13.86
CA TRP A 413 -20.59 7.61 -13.98
C TRP A 413 -21.13 9.02 -14.29
N LEU A 414 -20.51 10.07 -13.74
CA LEU A 414 -20.85 11.45 -14.10
C LEU A 414 -20.52 11.77 -15.57
N GLN A 415 -19.42 11.23 -16.10
CA GLN A 415 -19.15 11.34 -17.54
C GLN A 415 -20.23 10.63 -18.37
N ALA A 416 -20.58 9.40 -18.00
CA ALA A 416 -21.63 8.67 -18.71
C ALA A 416 -22.99 9.38 -18.63
N ALA A 417 -23.32 10.00 -17.50
CA ALA A 417 -24.52 10.82 -17.37
C ALA A 417 -24.49 12.03 -18.33
N LEU A 418 -23.35 12.70 -18.46
CA LEU A 418 -23.15 13.79 -19.43
C LEU A 418 -23.29 13.32 -20.88
N ASP A 419 -22.89 12.09 -21.20
CA ASP A 419 -23.04 11.50 -22.53
C ASP A 419 -24.51 11.22 -22.90
N HIS A 420 -25.37 11.03 -21.88
CA HIS A 420 -26.82 10.82 -22.05
C HIS A 420 -27.65 12.13 -22.00
N LEU A 421 -27.06 13.26 -21.63
CA LEU A 421 -27.72 14.56 -21.69
C LEU A 421 -27.41 15.23 -23.03
N PRO A 422 -28.43 15.69 -23.79
CA PRO A 422 -28.19 16.34 -25.08
C PRO A 422 -27.53 17.71 -24.88
N ASP A 423 -26.73 18.14 -25.86
CA ASP A 423 -26.05 19.43 -25.85
C ASP A 423 -26.99 20.53 -26.39
N THR A 424 -28.02 20.85 -25.61
CA THR A 424 -29.02 21.87 -25.95
C THR A 424 -29.11 22.94 -24.85
N PRO A 425 -29.53 24.18 -25.17
CA PRO A 425 -29.61 25.28 -24.21
C PRO A 425 -30.37 24.94 -22.91
N GLU A 426 -31.40 24.11 -23.00
CA GLU A 426 -32.22 23.69 -21.87
C GLU A 426 -31.43 22.83 -20.86
N HIS A 427 -30.40 22.10 -21.31
CA HIS A 427 -29.60 21.20 -20.49
C HIS A 427 -28.25 21.79 -20.06
N HIS A 428 -27.85 22.97 -20.58
CA HIS A 428 -26.55 23.57 -20.28
C HIS A 428 -26.30 23.75 -18.77
N ALA A 429 -27.28 24.22 -18.00
CA ALA A 429 -27.13 24.41 -16.57
C ALA A 429 -26.81 23.09 -15.84
N GLY A 430 -27.58 22.03 -16.11
CA GLY A 430 -27.33 20.69 -15.54
C GLY A 430 -26.01 20.08 -16.02
N ARG A 431 -25.64 20.27 -17.30
CA ARG A 431 -24.33 19.82 -17.83
C ARG A 431 -23.17 20.52 -17.13
N HIS A 432 -23.27 21.82 -16.87
CA HIS A 432 -22.25 22.58 -16.13
C HIS A 432 -22.10 22.08 -14.68
N GLU A 433 -23.21 21.83 -13.98
CA GLU A 433 -23.18 21.31 -12.61
C GLU A 433 -22.55 19.90 -12.55
N LEU A 434 -22.98 18.99 -13.43
CA LEU A 434 -22.41 17.64 -13.50
C LEU A 434 -20.93 17.64 -13.90
N THR A 435 -20.51 18.58 -14.76
CA THR A 435 -19.11 18.76 -15.13
C THR A 435 -18.26 19.20 -13.93
N LEU A 436 -18.77 20.14 -13.12
CA LEU A 436 -18.09 20.56 -11.87
C LEU A 436 -17.97 19.39 -10.88
N ARG A 437 -19.07 18.65 -10.67
CA ARG A 437 -19.08 17.45 -9.79
C ARG A 437 -18.13 16.37 -10.29
N ARG A 438 -18.04 16.17 -11.61
CA ARG A 438 -17.08 15.24 -12.22
C ARG A 438 -15.65 15.66 -11.95
N ALA A 439 -15.33 16.95 -12.11
CA ALA A 439 -14.01 17.48 -11.78
C ALA A 439 -13.67 17.26 -10.30
N GLN A 440 -14.59 17.53 -9.37
CA GLN A 440 -14.39 17.26 -7.95
C GLN A 440 -14.07 15.78 -7.68
N ALA A 441 -14.80 14.86 -8.30
CA ALA A 441 -14.56 13.43 -8.18
C ALA A 441 -13.21 12.99 -8.79
N LEU A 442 -12.79 13.58 -9.93
CA LEU A 442 -11.46 13.35 -10.51
C LEU A 442 -10.34 13.83 -9.58
N GLY A 443 -10.48 15.03 -8.99
CA GLY A 443 -9.53 15.56 -8.01
C GLY A 443 -9.41 14.66 -6.77
N ALA A 444 -10.55 14.21 -6.22
CA ALA A 444 -10.58 13.27 -5.10
C ALA A 444 -10.00 11.88 -5.45
N ALA A 445 -10.07 11.47 -6.72
CA ALA A 445 -9.43 10.25 -7.23
C ALA A 445 -7.91 10.40 -7.49
N GLY A 446 -7.33 11.58 -7.27
CA GLY A 446 -5.93 11.87 -7.60
C GLY A 446 -5.66 12.11 -9.09
N ARG A 447 -6.69 12.17 -9.94
CA ARG A 447 -6.57 12.49 -11.38
C ARG A 447 -6.52 14.02 -11.57
N VAL A 448 -5.54 14.65 -10.92
CA VAL A 448 -5.43 16.11 -10.75
C VAL A 448 -5.33 16.85 -12.07
N ALA A 449 -4.47 16.37 -12.98
CA ALA A 449 -4.30 16.97 -14.29
C ALA A 449 -5.59 16.92 -15.13
N GLU A 450 -6.32 15.80 -15.07
CA GLU A 450 -7.59 15.67 -15.79
C GLU A 450 -8.69 16.51 -15.17
N SER A 451 -8.76 16.59 -13.83
CA SER A 451 -9.65 17.51 -13.14
C SER A 451 -9.42 18.96 -13.58
N ARG A 452 -8.15 19.38 -13.63
CA ARG A 452 -7.76 20.71 -14.11
C ARG A 452 -8.24 20.95 -15.55
N ASP A 453 -8.01 20.01 -16.47
CA ASP A 453 -8.39 20.17 -17.87
C ASP A 453 -9.90 20.31 -18.06
N VAL A 454 -10.67 19.52 -17.30
CA VAL A 454 -12.14 19.62 -17.27
C VAL A 454 -12.60 20.96 -16.72
N LEU A 455 -11.93 21.49 -15.69
CA LEU A 455 -12.26 22.78 -15.09
C LEU A 455 -11.95 23.95 -16.02
N HIS A 456 -10.81 23.94 -16.72
CA HIS A 456 -10.51 24.94 -17.75
C HIS A 456 -11.59 24.97 -18.83
N HIS A 457 -12.00 23.79 -19.31
CA HIS A 457 -13.10 23.70 -20.28
C HIS A 457 -14.41 24.28 -19.73
N LEU A 458 -14.78 23.94 -18.49
CA LEU A 458 -15.98 24.46 -17.83
C LEU A 458 -15.94 25.99 -17.65
N ILE A 459 -14.78 26.54 -17.29
CA ILE A 459 -14.57 27.99 -17.16
C ILE A 459 -14.75 28.67 -18.52
N ASP A 460 -14.33 28.03 -19.62
CA ASP A 460 -14.49 28.57 -20.97
C ASP A 460 -15.94 28.50 -21.48
N THR A 461 -16.71 27.46 -21.12
CA THR A 461 -18.12 27.36 -21.53
C THR A 461 -19.04 28.24 -20.68
N CYS A 462 -18.71 28.49 -19.41
CA CYS A 462 -19.43 29.41 -18.53
C CYS A 462 -19.02 30.89 -18.72
N ARG A 463 -18.76 31.34 -19.95
CA ARG A 463 -18.43 32.76 -20.22
C ARG A 463 -19.65 33.65 -19.97
N PRO A 464 -19.51 34.76 -19.23
CA PRO A 464 -20.58 35.75 -19.14
C PRO A 464 -20.82 36.34 -20.53
N ASP A 465 -22.06 36.35 -21.00
CA ASP A 465 -22.46 36.93 -22.29
C ASP A 465 -22.16 38.45 -22.26
N PRO A 466 -21.21 38.97 -23.07
CA PRO A 466 -20.84 40.38 -23.03
C PRO A 466 -21.91 41.31 -23.61
N GLY A 467 -22.92 40.78 -24.30
CA GLY A 467 -23.79 41.55 -25.19
C GLY A 467 -25.24 41.74 -24.75
N ARG A 468 -25.64 41.33 -23.54
CA ARG A 468 -27.07 41.41 -23.11
C ARG A 468 -27.39 42.47 -22.05
N THR A 469 -26.42 43.29 -21.66
CA THR A 469 -26.63 44.37 -20.67
C THR A 469 -26.92 45.73 -21.30
N GLU A 470 -27.08 45.82 -22.62
CA GLU A 470 -27.38 47.09 -23.30
C GLU A 470 -28.54 46.92 -24.29
N TYR A 471 -29.69 47.50 -23.90
CA TYR A 471 -30.87 47.86 -24.71
C TYR A 471 -31.74 46.73 -25.30
N ILE A 472 -32.99 46.65 -24.84
CA ILE A 472 -34.21 47.09 -25.56
C ILE A 472 -35.36 47.05 -24.52
N GLU A 473 -35.82 48.23 -24.08
CA GLU A 473 -37.21 48.39 -23.64
C GLU A 473 -38.05 48.42 -24.93
N ASP A 474 -38.68 47.30 -25.31
CA ASP A 474 -39.78 47.30 -26.29
C ASP A 474 -41.09 47.13 -25.49
N PRO A 475 -41.99 48.13 -25.44
CA PRO A 475 -43.15 48.09 -24.53
C PRO A 475 -44.32 47.19 -24.96
N GLU A 476 -44.18 46.28 -25.93
CA GLU A 476 -45.34 45.68 -26.63
C GLU A 476 -45.44 44.14 -26.66
N ASP A 477 -44.92 43.41 -25.67
CA ASP A 477 -45.26 41.97 -25.52
C ASP A 477 -45.60 41.59 -24.06
N PRO A 478 -46.89 41.47 -23.68
CA PRO A 478 -47.30 41.10 -22.34
C PRO A 478 -47.23 39.59 -22.03
N ASP A 479 -46.86 38.73 -23.00
CA ASP A 479 -46.86 37.25 -22.85
C ASP A 479 -45.46 36.60 -22.95
N GLY A 480 -44.37 37.37 -22.86
CA GLY A 480 -43.01 36.84 -22.77
C GLY A 480 -42.75 36.07 -21.45
N PRO A 481 -41.96 34.98 -21.46
CA PRO A 481 -41.67 34.23 -20.24
C PRO A 481 -40.95 35.11 -19.21
N ASP A 482 -41.57 35.19 -18.03
CA ASP A 482 -41.22 35.96 -16.83
C ASP A 482 -39.71 36.21 -16.65
N ASP A 483 -39.29 37.48 -16.66
CA ASP A 483 -37.90 37.97 -16.59
C ASP A 483 -37.12 37.46 -15.34
N THR A 484 -37.86 37.05 -14.31
CA THR A 484 -37.34 36.46 -13.07
C THR A 484 -36.66 35.10 -13.24
N THR A 485 -37.09 34.27 -14.21
CA THR A 485 -36.48 32.95 -14.46
C THR A 485 -35.19 33.04 -15.30
N ARG A 486 -35.03 34.08 -16.12
CA ARG A 486 -33.82 34.31 -16.93
C ARG A 486 -32.65 34.85 -16.10
N GLY A 487 -32.92 35.72 -15.12
CA GLY A 487 -31.89 36.22 -14.18
C GLY A 487 -31.29 35.13 -13.28
N ALA A 488 -32.12 34.22 -12.78
CA ALA A 488 -31.67 33.14 -11.88
C ALA A 488 -30.71 32.14 -12.56
N GLY A 489 -30.91 31.82 -13.85
CA GLY A 489 -30.04 30.93 -14.62
C GLY A 489 -28.66 31.53 -14.91
N SER A 490 -28.59 32.84 -15.17
CA SER A 490 -27.35 33.59 -15.35
C SER A 490 -26.51 33.63 -14.06
N GLU A 491 -27.17 33.92 -12.94
CA GLU A 491 -26.53 33.93 -11.62
C GLU A 491 -26.03 32.56 -11.17
N HIS A 492 -26.80 31.49 -11.42
CA HIS A 492 -26.39 30.12 -11.10
C HIS A 492 -25.15 29.70 -11.91
N THR A 493 -25.14 30.02 -13.21
CA THR A 493 -23.99 29.77 -14.09
C THR A 493 -22.75 30.55 -13.64
N ALA A 494 -22.92 31.81 -13.22
CA ALA A 494 -21.83 32.60 -12.64
C ALA A 494 -21.27 31.98 -11.34
N GLY A 495 -22.12 31.40 -10.49
CA GLY A 495 -21.70 30.66 -9.29
C GLY A 495 -20.92 29.38 -9.60
N ILE A 496 -21.36 28.60 -10.60
CA ILE A 496 -20.62 27.41 -11.08
C ILE A 496 -19.25 27.83 -11.62
N ARG A 497 -19.19 28.89 -12.43
CA ARG A 497 -17.92 29.44 -12.95
C ARG A 497 -16.95 29.76 -11.82
N THR A 498 -17.39 30.52 -10.81
CA THR A 498 -16.52 30.90 -9.69
C THR A 498 -16.06 29.67 -8.89
N SER A 499 -16.93 28.68 -8.68
CA SER A 499 -16.56 27.41 -8.03
C SER A 499 -15.55 26.60 -8.86
N ALA A 500 -15.70 26.61 -10.18
CA ALA A 500 -14.77 25.98 -11.10
C ALA A 500 -13.40 26.68 -11.08
N VAL A 501 -13.35 28.02 -11.03
CA VAL A 501 -12.11 28.80 -10.89
C VAL A 501 -11.41 28.47 -9.57
N LEU A 502 -12.15 28.45 -8.45
CA LEU A 502 -11.61 28.09 -7.14
C LEU A 502 -10.96 26.70 -7.17
N LEU A 503 -11.69 25.69 -7.66
CA LEU A 503 -11.19 24.33 -7.73
C LEU A 503 -10.04 24.20 -8.73
N CYS A 504 -10.07 24.92 -9.85
CA CYS A 504 -8.99 24.91 -10.84
C CYS A 504 -7.70 25.48 -10.24
N ALA A 505 -7.79 26.63 -9.58
CA ALA A 505 -6.66 27.25 -8.88
C ALA A 505 -6.09 26.33 -7.79
N PHE A 506 -6.95 25.62 -7.05
CA PHE A 506 -6.53 24.59 -6.10
C PHE A 506 -5.73 23.47 -6.80
N MET A 507 -6.21 22.94 -7.93
CA MET A 507 -5.49 21.89 -8.68
C MET A 507 -4.16 22.41 -9.23
N GLU A 508 -4.13 23.61 -9.81
CA GLU A 508 -2.90 24.23 -10.33
C GLU A 508 -1.86 24.44 -9.22
N ARG A 509 -2.28 24.91 -8.03
CA ARG A 509 -1.41 25.05 -6.86
C ARG A 509 -0.77 23.71 -6.47
N HIS A 510 -1.55 22.64 -6.42
CA HIS A 510 -1.03 21.31 -6.08
C HIS A 510 -0.13 20.68 -7.16
N LEU A 511 -0.25 21.15 -8.41
CA LEU A 511 0.68 20.83 -9.50
C LEU A 511 1.94 21.72 -9.53
N GLY A 512 2.08 22.68 -8.60
CA GLY A 512 3.19 23.64 -8.55
C GLY A 512 3.10 24.78 -9.56
N ARG A 513 1.94 24.95 -10.21
CA ARG A 513 1.65 25.96 -11.25
C ARG A 513 1.09 27.24 -10.63
N TYR A 514 1.91 27.86 -9.78
CA TYR A 514 1.52 29.05 -9.03
C TYR A 514 1.16 30.27 -9.89
N PRO A 515 1.87 30.59 -11.00
CA PRO A 515 1.50 31.70 -11.86
C PRO A 515 0.10 31.54 -12.48
N GLU A 516 -0.24 30.34 -12.94
CA GLU A 516 -1.54 30.01 -13.54
C GLU A 516 -2.67 30.12 -12.53
N ALA A 517 -2.49 29.54 -11.33
CA ALA A 517 -3.46 29.65 -10.23
C ALA A 517 -3.75 31.11 -9.86
N ASP A 518 -2.73 31.95 -9.82
CA ASP A 518 -2.85 33.37 -9.47
C ASP A 518 -3.50 34.21 -10.55
N ALA A 519 -3.20 33.95 -11.82
CA ALA A 519 -3.88 34.59 -12.95
C ALA A 519 -5.39 34.28 -12.94
N LEU A 520 -5.77 33.02 -12.68
CA LEU A 520 -7.17 32.60 -12.56
C LEU A 520 -7.91 33.32 -11.43
N LEU A 521 -7.33 33.31 -10.22
CA LEU A 521 -7.94 33.90 -9.03
C LEU A 521 -8.11 35.41 -9.14
N ARG A 522 -7.06 36.13 -9.58
CA ARG A 522 -7.14 37.59 -9.74
C ARG A 522 -8.17 37.99 -10.79
N ARG A 523 -8.16 37.34 -11.96
CA ARG A 523 -9.12 37.63 -13.03
C ARG A 523 -10.56 37.43 -12.58
N GLU A 524 -10.83 36.42 -11.77
CA GLU A 524 -12.17 36.16 -11.24
C GLU A 524 -12.56 37.13 -10.11
N LEU A 525 -11.60 37.56 -9.26
CA LEU A 525 -11.81 38.58 -8.23
C LEU A 525 -12.05 39.99 -8.81
N GLU A 526 -11.49 40.30 -9.98
CA GLU A 526 -11.61 41.57 -10.71
C GLU A 526 -12.80 41.61 -11.68
N ARG A 527 -13.51 40.48 -11.87
CA ARG A 527 -14.65 40.38 -12.79
C ARG A 527 -15.79 41.33 -12.39
N SER A 528 -16.53 41.85 -13.37
CA SER A 528 -17.76 42.62 -13.17
C SER A 528 -18.96 41.99 -13.89
N PRO A 529 -20.10 41.72 -13.22
CA PRO A 529 -20.27 41.81 -11.77
C PRO A 529 -19.36 40.81 -11.03
N GLY A 530 -18.93 41.18 -9.83
CA GLY A 530 -18.01 40.38 -9.02
C GLY A 530 -18.61 39.09 -8.47
N PRO A 531 -17.78 38.18 -7.96
CA PRO A 531 -18.25 36.94 -7.33
C PRO A 531 -19.07 37.24 -6.07
N ARG A 532 -20.06 36.39 -5.79
CA ARG A 532 -20.87 36.45 -4.54
C ARG A 532 -19.96 36.41 -3.31
N ASP A 533 -20.29 37.15 -2.26
CA ASP A 533 -19.42 37.36 -1.09
C ASP A 533 -18.87 36.08 -0.45
N GLY A 534 -19.69 35.02 -0.34
CA GLY A 534 -19.24 33.73 0.19
C GLY A 534 -18.16 33.07 -0.67
N LEU A 535 -18.33 33.08 -2.00
CA LEU A 535 -17.34 32.55 -2.94
C LEU A 535 -16.11 33.46 -3.05
N ARG A 536 -16.28 34.77 -2.88
CA ARG A 536 -15.19 35.75 -2.83
C ARG A 536 -14.24 35.45 -1.67
N THR A 537 -14.76 35.14 -0.47
CA THR A 537 -13.91 34.73 0.67
C THR A 537 -13.09 33.49 0.32
N GLY A 538 -13.70 32.47 -0.29
CA GLY A 538 -12.98 31.28 -0.76
C GLY A 538 -11.87 31.59 -1.75
N LEU A 539 -12.12 32.46 -2.74
CA LEU A 539 -11.11 32.90 -3.72
C LEU A 539 -9.93 33.60 -3.04
N VAL A 540 -10.18 34.51 -2.09
CA VAL A 540 -9.10 35.22 -1.36
C VAL A 540 -8.31 34.24 -0.48
N VAL A 541 -8.98 33.27 0.14
CA VAL A 541 -8.32 32.23 0.93
C VAL A 541 -7.43 31.35 0.04
N GLU A 542 -7.91 30.91 -1.12
CA GLU A 542 -7.09 30.11 -2.04
C GLU A 542 -5.94 30.94 -2.63
N TRP A 543 -6.16 32.23 -2.90
CA TRP A 543 -5.10 33.13 -3.35
C TRP A 543 -4.02 33.31 -2.28
N GLY A 544 -4.43 33.46 -1.01
CA GLY A 544 -3.49 33.57 0.08
C GLY A 544 -2.74 32.27 0.37
N ALA A 545 -3.39 31.11 0.24
CA ALA A 545 -2.71 29.82 0.31
C ALA A 545 -1.65 29.72 -0.80
N ARG A 546 -2.01 30.03 -2.05
CA ARG A 546 -1.06 30.06 -3.17
C ARG A 546 0.09 31.05 -2.94
N ALA A 547 -0.17 32.23 -2.41
CA ALA A 547 0.87 33.21 -2.10
C ALA A 547 1.84 32.67 -1.04
N LEU A 548 1.32 32.00 0.01
CA LEU A 548 2.14 31.36 1.04
C LEU A 548 3.08 30.30 0.45
N PHE A 549 2.55 29.39 -0.37
CA PHE A 549 3.35 28.35 -1.03
C PHE A 549 4.43 28.91 -1.98
N ALA A 550 4.13 30.06 -2.61
CA ALA A 550 5.06 30.81 -3.43
C ALA A 550 5.96 31.78 -2.62
N THR A 551 5.98 31.68 -1.29
CA THR A 551 6.77 32.52 -0.36
C THR A 551 6.52 34.02 -0.50
N ARG A 552 5.26 34.42 -0.71
CA ARG A 552 4.79 35.80 -0.97
C ARG A 552 3.58 36.21 -0.12
N TYR A 553 3.37 35.56 1.03
CA TYR A 553 2.24 35.86 1.92
C TYR A 553 2.09 37.35 2.32
N PRO A 554 3.18 38.13 2.56
CA PRO A 554 3.05 39.55 2.90
C PRO A 554 2.26 40.38 1.88
N GLU A 555 2.28 40.00 0.60
CA GLU A 555 1.60 40.73 -0.48
C GLU A 555 0.07 40.62 -0.43
N VAL A 556 -0.45 39.55 0.21
CA VAL A 556 -1.88 39.25 0.29
C VAL A 556 -2.45 39.48 1.69
N ARG A 557 -1.60 39.85 2.66
CA ARG A 557 -1.97 39.98 4.08
C ARG A 557 -3.17 40.90 4.31
N GLU A 558 -3.21 42.04 3.63
CA GLU A 558 -4.30 43.01 3.76
C GLU A 558 -5.62 42.49 3.16
N GLU A 559 -5.54 41.79 2.04
CA GLU A 559 -6.71 41.19 1.37
C GLU A 559 -7.32 40.07 2.22
N VAL A 560 -6.47 39.22 2.82
CA VAL A 560 -6.91 38.17 3.75
C VAL A 560 -7.57 38.78 5.00
N ALA A 561 -7.00 39.86 5.55
CA ALA A 561 -7.60 40.56 6.69
C ALA A 561 -8.97 41.17 6.33
N ARG A 562 -9.11 41.79 5.15
CA ARG A 562 -10.39 42.31 4.67
C ARG A 562 -11.43 41.21 4.47
N ALA A 563 -11.03 40.07 3.91
CA ALA A 563 -11.93 38.92 3.74
C ALA A 563 -12.38 38.32 5.08
N LEU A 564 -11.49 38.28 6.08
CA LEU A 564 -11.83 37.87 7.44
C LEU A 564 -12.86 38.80 8.09
N ASP A 565 -12.65 40.11 8.03
CA ASP A 565 -13.58 41.08 8.61
C ASP A 565 -14.95 41.04 7.93
N GLU A 566 -14.98 40.81 6.62
CA GLU A 566 -16.22 40.62 5.87
C GLU A 566 -16.95 39.32 6.28
N ALA A 567 -16.25 38.20 6.37
CA ALA A 567 -16.84 36.95 6.84
C ALA A 567 -17.44 37.09 8.24
N ARG A 568 -16.77 37.81 9.16
CA ARG A 568 -17.28 38.13 10.49
C ARG A 568 -18.54 38.97 10.46
N ARG A 569 -18.57 40.04 9.64
CA ARG A 569 -19.77 40.90 9.48
C ARG A 569 -20.98 40.08 9.01
N ARG A 570 -20.76 39.14 8.09
CA ARG A 570 -21.79 38.23 7.58
C ARG A 570 -22.16 37.08 8.52
N ARG A 571 -21.45 36.92 9.65
CA ARG A 571 -21.57 35.76 10.56
C ARG A 571 -21.36 34.42 9.84
N ASP A 572 -20.49 34.44 8.83
CA ASP A 572 -20.05 33.25 8.10
C ASP A 572 -18.92 32.57 8.88
N GLU A 573 -19.28 31.69 9.81
CA GLU A 573 -18.31 31.00 10.65
C GLU A 573 -17.32 30.17 9.84
N ALA A 574 -17.76 29.52 8.75
CA ALA A 574 -16.88 28.70 7.92
C ALA A 574 -15.83 29.57 7.21
N GLY A 575 -16.26 30.63 6.53
CA GLY A 575 -15.35 31.60 5.92
C GLY A 575 -14.43 32.29 6.94
N THR A 576 -14.94 32.55 8.14
CA THR A 576 -14.14 33.12 9.26
C THR A 576 -13.04 32.15 9.69
N ALA A 577 -13.34 30.86 9.88
CA ALA A 577 -12.35 29.84 10.22
C ALA A 577 -11.31 29.66 9.11
N GLU A 578 -11.71 29.63 7.85
CA GLU A 578 -10.80 29.49 6.70
C GLU A 578 -9.83 30.67 6.59
N ALA A 579 -10.33 31.90 6.73
CA ALA A 579 -9.50 33.10 6.70
C ALA A 579 -8.59 33.19 7.94
N LEU A 580 -9.08 32.86 9.14
CA LEU A 580 -8.28 32.85 10.37
C LEU A 580 -7.14 31.82 10.29
N THR A 581 -7.43 30.58 9.88
CA THR A 581 -6.43 29.51 9.81
C THR A 581 -5.34 29.82 8.77
N LEU A 582 -5.72 30.32 7.59
CA LEU A 582 -4.76 30.80 6.60
C LEU A 582 -3.91 31.94 7.16
N SER A 583 -4.56 32.90 7.80
CA SER A 583 -3.89 34.07 8.33
C SER A 583 -2.92 33.71 9.47
N ALA A 584 -3.32 32.80 10.35
CA ALA A 584 -2.48 32.28 11.43
C ALA A 584 -1.26 31.53 10.87
N LEU A 585 -1.44 30.69 9.84
CA LEU A 585 -0.34 29.98 9.18
C LEU A 585 0.63 30.94 8.50
N GLY A 586 0.12 31.95 7.79
CA GLY A 586 0.96 32.95 7.14
C GLY A 586 1.80 33.76 8.13
N GLU A 587 1.23 34.19 9.25
CA GLU A 587 2.02 34.88 10.30
C GLU A 587 3.00 33.93 11.00
N ALA A 588 2.61 32.67 11.23
CA ALA A 588 3.52 31.67 11.79
C ALA A 588 4.70 31.40 10.85
N TYR A 589 4.48 31.40 9.54
CA TYR A 589 5.53 31.32 8.53
C TYR A 589 6.50 32.51 8.62
N GLU A 590 5.98 33.74 8.62
CA GLU A 590 6.78 34.98 8.70
C GLU A 590 7.47 35.20 10.08
N GLY A 591 7.10 34.40 11.08
CA GLY A 591 7.65 34.49 12.43
C GLY A 591 7.02 35.58 13.29
N GLU A 592 5.82 36.06 12.92
CA GLU A 592 5.01 36.96 13.74
C GLU A 592 4.21 36.15 14.78
N THR A 593 4.94 35.52 15.70
CA THR A 593 4.45 34.45 16.59
C THR A 593 3.31 34.89 17.51
N VAL A 594 3.29 36.15 17.95
CA VAL A 594 2.23 36.71 18.79
C VAL A 594 0.91 36.79 18.03
N ILE A 595 0.93 37.34 16.81
CA ILE A 595 -0.26 37.48 15.97
C ILE A 595 -0.75 36.10 15.53
N ALA A 596 0.17 35.23 15.12
CA ALA A 596 -0.12 33.85 14.73
C ALA A 596 -0.83 33.09 15.85
N ARG A 597 -0.33 33.16 17.10
CA ARG A 597 -0.93 32.46 18.25
C ARG A 597 -2.32 32.98 18.60
N ALA A 598 -2.54 34.29 18.53
CA ALA A 598 -3.85 34.88 18.75
C ALA A 598 -4.88 34.39 17.72
N ARG A 599 -4.51 34.41 16.42
CA ARG A 599 -5.37 33.93 15.33
C ARG A 599 -5.60 32.42 15.39
N ALA A 600 -4.57 31.64 15.72
CA ALA A 600 -4.67 30.18 15.88
C ALA A 600 -5.65 29.80 16.99
N LYS A 601 -5.58 30.47 18.15
CA LYS A 601 -6.49 30.23 19.27
C LYS A 601 -7.95 30.52 18.89
N GLU A 602 -8.20 31.60 18.17
CA GLU A 602 -9.55 31.93 17.70
C GLU A 602 -10.04 30.92 16.65
N ALA A 603 -9.18 30.53 15.71
CA ALA A 603 -9.47 29.51 14.71
C ALA A 603 -9.79 28.14 15.35
N ALA A 604 -9.00 27.71 16.34
CA ALA A 604 -9.20 26.48 17.08
C ALA A 604 -10.57 26.49 17.77
N ALA A 605 -10.90 27.58 18.49
CA ALA A 605 -12.19 27.72 19.15
C ALA A 605 -13.38 27.62 18.18
N LEU A 606 -13.24 28.11 16.95
CA LEU A 606 -14.29 27.97 15.94
C LEU A 606 -14.35 26.53 15.38
N THR A 607 -13.21 26.00 14.93
CA THR A 607 -13.12 24.68 14.29
C THR A 607 -13.48 23.53 15.24
N ASP A 608 -13.22 23.67 16.53
CA ASP A 608 -13.61 22.69 17.56
C ASP A 608 -15.13 22.56 17.71
N THR A 609 -15.89 23.60 17.39
CA THR A 609 -17.37 23.55 17.47
C THR A 609 -18.02 22.91 16.24
N PHE A 610 -17.29 22.79 15.12
CA PHE A 610 -17.84 22.20 13.90
C PHE A 610 -18.05 20.70 14.07
N THR A 611 -19.13 20.18 13.47
CA THR A 611 -19.34 18.73 13.35
C THR A 611 -18.35 18.14 12.33
N ASP A 612 -18.07 16.85 12.44
CA ASP A 612 -17.20 16.15 11.48
C ASP A 612 -17.75 16.24 10.03
N GLY A 613 -19.08 16.27 9.88
CA GLY A 613 -19.73 16.49 8.58
C GLY A 613 -19.43 17.87 7.99
N ARG A 614 -19.49 18.93 8.81
CA ARG A 614 -19.13 20.29 8.36
C ARG A 614 -17.63 20.41 8.07
N LEU A 615 -16.77 19.76 8.87
CA LEU A 615 -15.33 19.73 8.63
C LEU A 615 -14.92 18.95 7.38
N ALA A 616 -15.74 18.00 6.91
CA ALA A 616 -15.47 17.27 5.66
C ALA A 616 -15.36 18.21 4.43
N ASP A 617 -16.07 19.34 4.48
CA ASP A 617 -16.04 20.38 3.44
C ASP A 617 -14.97 21.45 3.67
N HIS A 618 -14.51 21.61 4.92
CA HIS A 618 -13.52 22.62 5.33
C HIS A 618 -12.25 22.01 5.96
N VAL A 619 -11.87 20.81 5.53
CA VAL A 619 -10.77 20.04 6.16
C VAL A 619 -9.41 20.74 6.07
N GLU A 620 -9.23 21.62 5.08
CA GLU A 620 -8.04 22.46 4.91
C GLU A 620 -7.82 23.40 6.11
N SER A 621 -8.87 23.77 6.85
CA SER A 621 -8.74 24.52 8.11
C SER A 621 -7.95 23.73 9.15
N LEU A 622 -8.18 22.42 9.28
CA LEU A 622 -7.43 21.56 10.20
C LEU A 622 -5.99 21.35 9.74
N VAL A 623 -5.75 21.25 8.43
CA VAL A 623 -4.40 21.18 7.85
C VAL A 623 -3.60 22.42 8.27
N ARG A 624 -4.16 23.60 8.01
CA ARG A 624 -3.50 24.88 8.31
C ARG A 624 -3.29 25.06 9.81
N LEU A 625 -4.30 24.77 10.61
CA LEU A 625 -4.23 24.87 12.08
C LEU A 625 -3.14 23.95 12.65
N GLY A 626 -3.09 22.69 12.21
CA GLY A 626 -2.06 21.74 12.66
C GLY A 626 -0.64 22.23 12.34
N TRP A 627 -0.40 22.74 11.12
CA TRP A 627 0.91 23.31 10.76
C TRP A 627 1.23 24.60 11.52
N THR A 628 0.24 25.47 11.75
CA THR A 628 0.40 26.68 12.56
C THR A 628 0.85 26.32 13.97
N GLU A 629 0.15 25.41 14.63
CA GLU A 629 0.46 24.97 15.99
C GLU A 629 1.81 24.27 16.07
N ALA A 630 2.17 23.46 15.06
CA ALA A 630 3.49 22.85 14.97
C ALA A 630 4.62 23.89 14.85
N PHE A 631 4.43 24.96 14.06
CA PHE A 631 5.42 26.05 13.94
C PHE A 631 5.46 26.96 15.17
N LEU A 632 4.36 27.06 15.92
CA LEU A 632 4.31 27.73 17.22
C LEU A 632 4.84 26.85 18.37
N GLU A 633 5.25 25.63 18.05
CA GLU A 633 5.78 24.62 18.99
C GLU A 633 4.75 24.19 20.05
N GLU A 634 3.47 24.22 19.69
CA GLU A 634 2.33 23.77 20.49
C GLU A 634 1.94 22.33 20.09
N TYR A 635 2.89 21.40 20.19
CA TYR A 635 2.77 20.04 19.64
C TYR A 635 1.54 19.26 20.10
N GLY A 636 1.13 19.43 21.36
CA GLY A 636 -0.08 18.76 21.86
C GLY A 636 -1.37 19.28 21.26
N ALA A 637 -1.44 20.55 20.81
CA ALA A 637 -2.58 21.07 20.07
C ALA A 637 -2.56 20.56 18.62
N ALA A 638 -1.39 20.62 17.99
CA ALA A 638 -1.19 20.13 16.63
C ALA A 638 -1.56 18.64 16.51
N GLU A 639 -1.17 17.81 17.47
CA GLU A 639 -1.53 16.38 17.51
C GLU A 639 -3.05 16.17 17.59
N ARG A 640 -3.77 16.92 18.44
CA ARG A 640 -5.23 16.80 18.55
C ARG A 640 -5.94 17.16 17.25
N HIS A 641 -5.60 18.29 16.63
CA HIS A 641 -6.25 18.74 15.40
C HIS A 641 -5.86 17.86 14.20
N THR A 642 -4.60 17.42 14.11
CA THR A 642 -4.18 16.51 13.04
C THR A 642 -4.82 15.13 13.17
N ALA A 643 -4.89 14.55 14.38
CA ALA A 643 -5.56 13.27 14.62
C ALA A 643 -7.05 13.32 14.22
N ARG A 644 -7.77 14.37 14.62
CA ARG A 644 -9.16 14.59 14.20
C ARG A 644 -9.26 14.77 12.68
N GLY A 645 -8.39 15.58 12.11
CA GLY A 645 -8.34 15.84 10.67
C GLY A 645 -8.11 14.59 9.84
N ILE A 646 -7.20 13.69 10.26
CA ILE A 646 -6.91 12.43 9.55
C ILE A 646 -8.19 11.58 9.45
N VAL A 647 -8.95 11.47 10.55
CA VAL A 647 -10.21 10.71 10.57
C VAL A 647 -11.24 11.33 9.63
N VAL A 648 -11.41 12.66 9.68
CA VAL A 648 -12.36 13.39 8.81
C VAL A 648 -11.95 13.27 7.34
N ALA A 649 -10.69 13.54 7.01
CA ALA A 649 -10.17 13.50 5.64
C ALA A 649 -10.28 12.10 5.03
N ARG A 650 -10.00 11.04 5.82
CA ARG A 650 -10.11 9.65 5.36
C ARG A 650 -11.57 9.26 5.08
N ARG A 651 -12.51 9.65 5.96
CA ARG A 651 -13.95 9.38 5.77
C ARG A 651 -14.54 10.18 4.60
N ALA A 652 -14.08 11.41 4.41
CA ALA A 652 -14.58 12.32 3.37
C ALA A 652 -13.91 12.13 2.01
N GLY A 653 -12.90 11.26 1.88
CA GLY A 653 -12.18 11.05 0.63
C GLY A 653 -11.40 12.29 0.17
N ARG A 654 -10.69 12.97 1.09
CA ARG A 654 -9.92 14.21 0.83
C ARG A 654 -8.41 13.90 0.83
N PRO A 655 -7.81 13.37 -0.25
CA PRO A 655 -6.45 12.84 -0.22
C PRO A 655 -5.37 13.90 -0.03
N PHE A 656 -5.56 15.12 -0.56
CA PHE A 656 -4.61 16.23 -0.37
C PHE A 656 -4.50 16.65 1.09
N ALA A 657 -5.64 16.82 1.77
CA ALA A 657 -5.67 17.14 3.18
C ALA A 657 -5.13 15.97 4.02
N LEU A 658 -5.52 14.73 3.70
CA LEU A 658 -5.03 13.54 4.38
C LEU A 658 -3.50 13.44 4.36
N SER A 659 -2.88 13.58 3.18
CA SER A 659 -1.41 13.56 3.07
C SER A 659 -0.76 14.67 3.90
N GLN A 660 -1.28 15.91 3.83
CA GLN A 660 -0.71 17.02 4.60
C GLN A 660 -0.88 16.87 6.13
N LEU A 661 -2.01 16.30 6.58
CA LEU A 661 -2.27 16.04 8.00
C LEU A 661 -1.39 14.91 8.53
N LEU A 662 -1.24 13.81 7.78
CA LEU A 662 -0.30 12.73 8.09
C LEU A 662 1.13 13.27 8.17
N LEU A 663 1.50 14.15 7.24
CA LEU A 663 2.82 14.76 7.21
C LEU A 663 3.09 15.69 8.40
N CYS A 664 2.10 16.51 8.78
CA CYS A 664 2.17 17.35 9.98
C CYS A 664 2.28 16.48 11.23
N SER A 665 1.48 15.43 11.35
CA SER A 665 1.51 14.48 12.46
C SER A 665 2.86 13.75 12.55
N ALA A 666 3.42 13.31 11.42
CA ALA A 666 4.75 12.72 11.34
C ALA A 666 5.83 13.69 11.85
N TYR A 667 5.76 14.96 11.46
CA TYR A 667 6.68 16.00 11.92
C TYR A 667 6.58 16.24 13.44
N VAL A 668 5.35 16.28 13.98
CA VAL A 668 5.08 16.42 15.42
C VAL A 668 5.61 15.22 16.21
N HIS A 669 5.32 14.00 15.77
CA HIS A 669 5.83 12.78 16.41
C HIS A 669 7.35 12.69 16.35
N PHE A 670 7.96 13.12 15.24
CA PHE A 670 9.41 13.19 15.10
C PHE A 670 10.03 14.14 16.16
N LEU A 671 9.49 15.35 16.31
CA LEU A 671 10.02 16.33 17.27
C LEU A 671 9.79 15.93 18.73
N THR A 672 8.62 15.36 19.04
CA THR A 672 8.28 14.87 20.39
C THR A 672 9.04 13.59 20.76
N GLY A 673 9.68 12.94 19.78
CA GLY A 673 10.57 11.81 19.98
C GLY A 673 9.93 10.44 19.78
N ASN A 674 8.75 10.34 19.16
CA ASN A 674 8.16 9.07 18.76
C ASN A 674 8.55 8.73 17.30
N VAL A 675 9.78 8.24 17.11
CA VAL A 675 10.37 8.04 15.77
C VAL A 675 9.66 6.95 14.97
N ALA A 676 9.21 5.87 15.63
CA ALA A 676 8.49 4.78 14.97
C ALA A 676 7.16 5.27 14.39
N ALA A 677 6.31 5.91 15.21
CA ALA A 677 5.03 6.45 14.73
C ALA A 677 5.24 7.53 13.65
N ALA A 678 6.26 8.36 13.79
CA ALA A 678 6.61 9.35 12.77
C ALA A 678 6.95 8.70 11.41
N LEU A 679 7.63 7.54 11.42
CA LEU A 679 8.00 6.84 10.20
C LEU A 679 6.76 6.23 9.54
N ASP A 680 5.90 5.56 10.30
CA ASP A 680 4.65 4.97 9.80
C ASP A 680 3.76 6.04 9.14
N LEU A 681 3.59 7.18 9.80
CA LEU A 681 2.80 8.30 9.29
C LEU A 681 3.42 8.92 8.03
N ALA A 682 4.75 9.04 7.97
CA ALA A 682 5.45 9.55 6.78
C ALA A 682 5.32 8.58 5.58
N GLU A 683 5.35 7.27 5.82
CA GLU A 683 5.13 6.25 4.79
C GLU A 683 3.68 6.21 4.30
N GLU A 684 2.71 6.35 5.21
CA GLU A 684 1.30 6.50 4.83
C GLU A 684 1.11 7.77 3.97
N SER A 685 1.66 8.92 4.38
CA SER A 685 1.58 10.15 3.60
C SER A 685 2.15 9.97 2.18
N LEU A 686 3.29 9.28 2.04
CA LEU A 686 3.89 9.01 0.73
C LEU A 686 3.01 8.12 -0.16
N THR A 687 2.35 7.14 0.43
CA THR A 687 1.40 6.26 -0.27
C THR A 687 0.23 7.07 -0.82
N VAL A 688 -0.28 8.02 -0.03
CA VAL A 688 -1.37 8.92 -0.44
C VAL A 688 -0.89 9.98 -1.45
N ALA A 689 0.32 10.53 -1.29
CA ALA A 689 0.83 11.61 -2.14
C ALA A 689 1.23 11.16 -3.55
N ARG A 690 1.75 9.92 -3.70
CA ARG A 690 2.25 9.39 -4.98
C ARG A 690 1.24 9.49 -6.13
N PRO A 691 -0.03 9.05 -6.00
CA PRO A 691 -1.00 9.14 -7.09
C PRO A 691 -1.48 10.57 -7.40
N LEU A 692 -1.18 11.58 -6.56
CA LEU A 692 -1.67 12.96 -6.76
C LEU A 692 -0.89 13.75 -7.82
N GLY A 693 0.27 13.27 -8.29
CA GLY A 693 1.00 13.83 -9.44
C GLY A 693 1.76 15.15 -9.22
N GLY A 694 1.77 15.72 -8.01
CA GLY A 694 2.52 16.95 -7.66
C GLY A 694 3.91 16.66 -7.08
N THR A 695 4.97 17.27 -7.63
CA THR A 695 6.37 17.05 -7.20
C THR A 695 6.68 17.61 -5.82
N GLU A 696 6.02 18.70 -5.43
CA GLU A 696 6.34 19.39 -4.17
C GLU A 696 5.81 18.66 -2.93
N LEU A 697 4.54 18.25 -2.92
CA LEU A 697 3.97 17.47 -1.81
C LEU A 697 4.70 16.12 -1.67
N LEU A 698 4.96 15.46 -2.80
CA LEU A 698 5.67 14.19 -2.84
C LEU A 698 7.11 14.36 -2.34
N GLY A 699 7.81 15.39 -2.82
CA GLY A 699 9.17 15.70 -2.41
C GLY A 699 9.29 16.07 -0.94
N PHE A 700 8.35 16.84 -0.40
CA PHE A 700 8.32 17.19 1.02
C PHE A 700 7.98 15.98 1.91
N SER A 701 7.05 15.13 1.47
CA SER A 701 6.77 13.84 2.13
C SER A 701 8.01 12.93 2.16
N ARG A 702 8.77 12.87 1.05
CA ARG A 702 10.03 12.13 1.00
C ARG A 702 11.08 12.71 1.93
N ALA A 703 11.18 14.04 2.02
CA ALA A 703 12.17 14.70 2.88
C ALA A 703 11.90 14.48 4.37
N ILE A 704 10.64 14.54 4.81
CA ILE A 704 10.26 14.20 6.19
C ILE A 704 10.55 12.72 6.45
N ARG A 705 10.13 11.81 5.58
CA ARG A 705 10.47 10.38 5.73
C ARG A 705 11.98 10.16 5.84
N ALA A 706 12.77 10.75 4.95
CA ALA A 706 14.23 10.60 4.97
C ALA A 706 14.83 11.09 6.29
N THR A 707 14.34 12.23 6.80
CA THR A 707 14.79 12.79 8.09
C THR A 707 14.45 11.90 9.27
N VAL A 708 13.23 11.36 9.31
CA VAL A 708 12.81 10.40 10.36
C VAL A 708 13.62 9.10 10.25
N LEU A 709 13.76 8.57 9.04
CA LEU A 709 14.49 7.34 8.77
C LEU A 709 15.96 7.44 9.19
N LEU A 710 16.62 8.59 8.95
CA LEU A 710 17.98 8.85 9.43
C LEU A 710 18.12 8.72 10.94
N HIS A 711 17.07 9.05 11.70
CA HIS A 711 17.07 8.94 13.16
C HIS A 711 16.64 7.55 13.66
N ALA A 712 15.84 6.84 12.87
CA ALA A 712 15.45 5.46 13.14
C ALA A 712 16.60 4.47 12.91
N LEU A 713 17.54 4.81 12.01
CA LEU A 713 18.66 3.95 11.63
C LEU A 713 19.93 4.22 12.46
N PRO A 714 20.89 3.26 12.46
CA PRO A 714 22.21 3.49 13.00
C PRO A 714 22.92 4.69 12.35
N LEU A 715 23.78 5.34 13.12
CA LEU A 715 24.52 6.52 12.66
C LEU A 715 25.45 6.17 11.48
N GLY A 716 25.17 6.75 10.31
CA GLY A 716 25.91 6.53 9.07
C GLY A 716 25.35 5.45 8.14
N ALA A 717 24.13 4.96 8.39
CA ALA A 717 23.46 3.99 7.53
C ALA A 717 23.23 4.54 6.09
N PRO A 718 23.62 3.80 5.04
CA PRO A 718 23.51 4.26 3.65
C PRO A 718 22.05 4.44 3.18
N GLU A 719 21.11 3.69 3.75
CA GLU A 719 19.69 3.73 3.39
C GLU A 719 19.06 5.10 3.70
N GLY A 720 19.45 5.72 4.82
CA GLY A 720 18.98 7.06 5.17
C GLY A 720 19.48 8.14 4.20
N LEU A 721 20.74 8.02 3.76
CA LEU A 721 21.33 8.92 2.76
C LEU A 721 20.69 8.72 1.38
N ALA A 722 20.47 7.47 0.95
CA ALA A 722 19.81 7.17 -0.31
C ALA A 722 18.38 7.74 -0.36
N ALA A 723 17.61 7.57 0.72
CA ALA A 723 16.27 8.16 0.85
C ALA A 723 16.32 9.70 0.78
N ALA A 724 17.36 10.30 1.36
CA ALA A 724 17.56 11.74 1.30
C ALA A 724 17.91 12.22 -0.13
N GLU A 725 18.75 11.50 -0.86
CA GLU A 725 19.09 11.83 -2.25
C GLU A 725 17.88 11.70 -3.19
N GLU A 726 17.03 10.68 -3.00
CA GLU A 726 15.76 10.52 -3.73
C GLU A 726 14.80 11.70 -3.48
N ALA A 727 14.71 12.14 -2.23
CA ALA A 727 13.89 13.30 -1.86
C ALA A 727 14.39 14.59 -2.54
N ALA A 728 15.72 14.82 -2.56
CA ALA A 728 16.32 15.97 -3.24
C ALA A 728 16.04 15.95 -4.75
N ALA A 729 16.19 14.79 -5.38
CA ALA A 729 15.95 14.61 -6.80
C ALA A 729 14.48 14.89 -7.19
N THR A 730 13.53 14.50 -6.34
CA THR A 730 12.09 14.73 -6.57
C THR A 730 11.73 16.22 -6.64
N VAL A 731 12.34 17.02 -5.76
CA VAL A 731 12.04 18.45 -5.62
C VAL A 731 12.78 19.30 -6.66
N GLY A 732 13.95 18.83 -7.12
CA GLY A 732 14.76 19.51 -8.12
C GLY A 732 15.16 20.94 -7.70
N THR A 733 14.98 21.90 -8.61
CA THR A 733 15.38 23.30 -8.44
C THR A 733 14.22 24.22 -8.03
N ALA A 734 13.05 23.64 -7.69
CA ALA A 734 11.89 24.41 -7.28
C ALA A 734 12.21 25.31 -6.05
N GLN A 735 11.69 26.54 -6.09
CA GLN A 735 11.92 27.56 -5.06
C GLN A 735 10.70 27.80 -4.16
N SER A 736 9.66 26.98 -4.31
CA SER A 736 8.50 27.05 -3.42
C SER A 736 8.88 26.77 -1.97
N TRP A 737 7.94 27.06 -1.08
CA TRP A 737 8.11 26.84 0.35
C TRP A 737 8.54 25.39 0.66
N TRP A 738 7.73 24.40 0.25
CA TRP A 738 8.02 22.99 0.51
C TRP A 738 9.28 22.49 -0.17
N ALA A 739 9.55 22.97 -1.39
CA ALA A 739 10.76 22.60 -2.10
C ALA A 739 12.02 23.06 -1.36
N THR A 740 11.98 24.27 -0.83
CA THR A 740 13.09 24.86 -0.08
C THR A 740 13.25 24.17 1.28
N GLN A 741 12.16 23.87 1.99
CA GLN A 741 12.20 23.12 3.24
C GLN A 741 12.76 21.71 3.04
N ALA A 742 12.28 20.98 2.05
CA ALA A 742 12.77 19.65 1.73
C ALA A 742 14.30 19.66 1.53
N ARG A 743 14.83 20.56 0.68
CA ARG A 743 16.27 20.66 0.45
C ARG A 743 17.08 20.98 1.72
N CYS A 744 16.55 21.82 2.60
CA CYS A 744 17.20 22.11 3.88
C CYS A 744 17.19 20.93 4.84
N MET A 745 16.07 20.19 4.94
CA MET A 745 15.99 18.99 5.77
C MET A 745 17.03 17.95 5.36
N LEU A 746 17.27 17.82 4.05
CA LEU A 746 18.24 16.88 3.50
C LEU A 746 19.69 17.26 3.80
N ALA A 747 19.98 18.49 4.21
CA ALA A 747 21.29 18.86 4.71
C ALA A 747 21.66 18.10 6.01
N HIS A 748 20.66 17.58 6.75
CA HIS A 748 20.90 16.69 7.91
C HIS A 748 21.38 15.29 7.54
N SER A 749 21.24 14.87 6.28
CA SER A 749 21.60 13.50 5.84
C SER A 749 23.10 13.27 5.71
N VAL A 750 23.88 14.34 5.60
CA VAL A 750 25.34 14.28 5.46
C VAL A 750 25.96 14.55 6.84
N PRO A 751 26.71 13.60 7.43
CA PRO A 751 27.41 13.86 8.68
C PRO A 751 28.35 15.05 8.53
N LEU A 752 28.23 16.03 9.43
CA LEU A 752 29.01 17.27 9.39
C LEU A 752 30.52 17.03 9.33
N ASP A 753 31.00 16.00 10.04
CA ASP A 753 32.42 15.66 10.11
C ASP A 753 32.94 14.96 8.84
N GLN A 754 32.06 14.49 7.96
CA GLN A 754 32.43 13.82 6.72
C GLN A 754 32.52 14.77 5.53
N ASP A 755 31.52 15.65 5.35
CA ASP A 755 31.49 16.60 4.24
C ASP A 755 30.77 17.91 4.61
N PRO A 756 31.45 18.82 5.35
CA PRO A 756 30.87 20.09 5.77
C PRO A 756 30.59 21.03 4.58
N HIS A 757 31.31 20.88 3.47
CA HIS A 757 31.12 21.69 2.27
C HIS A 757 29.82 21.35 1.54
N ARG A 758 29.45 20.07 1.47
CA ARG A 758 28.16 19.64 0.90
C ARG A 758 26.98 20.13 1.73
N VAL A 759 27.07 20.07 3.06
CA VAL A 759 26.05 20.64 3.97
C VAL A 759 25.91 22.14 3.76
N ARG A 760 27.02 22.89 3.82
CA ARG A 760 27.05 24.34 3.58
C ARG A 760 26.48 24.69 2.19
N GLY A 761 26.89 23.97 1.15
CA GLY A 761 26.41 24.18 -0.22
C GLY A 761 24.91 23.92 -0.38
N ALA A 762 24.37 22.88 0.26
CA ALA A 762 22.94 22.59 0.25
C ALA A 762 22.13 23.71 0.92
N LEU A 763 22.55 24.16 2.11
CA LEU A 763 21.89 25.23 2.85
C LEU A 763 21.94 26.55 2.10
N LEU A 764 23.09 26.96 1.55
CA LEU A 764 23.22 28.21 0.81
C LEU A 764 22.41 28.20 -0.50
N ARG A 765 22.34 27.06 -1.21
CA ARG A 765 21.48 26.92 -2.40
C ARG A 765 19.99 26.99 -2.06
N ALA A 766 19.59 26.50 -0.90
CA ALA A 766 18.21 26.59 -0.44
C ALA A 766 17.87 27.99 0.09
N GLY A 767 18.72 28.54 0.95
CA GLY A 767 18.53 29.86 1.56
C GLY A 767 18.83 31.04 0.64
N GLY A 768 19.45 30.80 -0.52
CA GLY A 768 19.70 31.81 -1.56
C GLY A 768 20.92 32.69 -1.32
N ASP A 769 21.32 32.90 -0.07
CA ASP A 769 22.45 33.73 0.34
C ASP A 769 23.11 33.21 1.63
N ARG A 770 24.11 33.95 2.14
CA ARG A 770 24.85 33.63 3.39
C ARG A 770 24.02 33.77 4.66
N ASP A 771 22.83 34.33 4.52
CA ASP A 771 21.93 34.71 5.58
C ASP A 771 20.66 33.86 5.61
N LEU A 772 20.54 32.95 4.63
CA LEU A 772 19.42 32.06 4.43
C LEU A 772 18.09 32.81 4.29
N SER A 773 18.11 33.98 3.63
CA SER A 773 16.95 34.88 3.55
C SER A 773 15.73 34.27 2.87
N ARG A 774 15.91 33.29 1.98
CA ARG A 774 14.80 32.56 1.32
C ARG A 774 14.15 31.49 2.19
N LEU A 775 14.74 31.14 3.33
CA LEU A 775 14.14 30.16 4.23
C LEU A 775 13.02 30.80 5.05
N GLN A 776 12.01 29.99 5.37
CA GLN A 776 10.95 30.33 6.31
C GLN A 776 11.54 30.94 7.60
N PRO A 777 11.21 32.20 7.92
CA PRO A 777 11.77 32.90 9.07
C PRO A 777 11.62 32.15 10.40
N SER A 778 10.47 31.52 10.66
CA SER A 778 10.21 30.83 11.93
C SER A 778 11.03 29.56 12.16
N LEU A 779 11.61 28.97 11.11
CA LEU A 779 12.47 27.77 11.22
C LEU A 779 13.95 28.08 10.95
N ARG A 780 14.27 29.31 10.56
CA ARG A 780 15.63 29.71 10.15
C ARG A 780 16.68 29.49 11.24
N PRO A 781 16.45 29.76 12.54
CA PRO A 781 17.45 29.50 13.59
C PRO A 781 17.91 28.03 13.64
N GLY A 782 17.00 27.08 13.39
CA GLY A 782 17.34 25.66 13.27
C GLY A 782 18.32 25.35 12.13
N TYR A 783 18.17 26.01 10.98
CA TYR A 783 19.09 25.83 9.85
C TYR A 783 20.40 26.61 10.03
N LEU A 784 20.37 27.75 10.72
CA LEU A 784 21.58 28.47 11.12
C LEU A 784 22.43 27.65 12.11
N GLU A 785 21.81 26.84 12.99
CA GLU A 785 22.53 25.87 13.84
C GLU A 785 23.37 24.90 13.00
N LEU A 786 22.77 24.36 11.92
CA LEU A 786 23.46 23.43 11.02
C LEU A 786 24.56 24.12 10.21
N LEU A 787 24.30 25.35 9.73
CA LEU A 787 25.29 26.15 9.00
C LEU A 787 26.49 26.52 9.89
N ALA A 788 26.26 26.89 11.15
CA ALA A 788 27.32 27.16 12.11
C ALA A 788 28.16 25.90 12.38
N GLY A 789 27.51 24.74 12.51
CA GLY A 789 28.21 23.45 12.63
C GLY A 789 29.10 23.14 11.44
N ALA A 790 28.59 23.35 10.22
CA ALA A 790 29.35 23.15 8.98
C ALA A 790 30.53 24.13 8.87
N ALA A 791 30.36 25.39 9.27
CA ALA A 791 31.44 26.37 9.30
C ALA A 791 32.54 25.96 10.29
N LEU A 792 32.20 25.49 11.49
CA LEU A 792 33.17 24.99 12.47
C LEU A 792 33.93 23.77 11.96
N ALA A 793 33.23 22.79 11.38
CA ALA A 793 33.86 21.60 10.81
C ALA A 793 34.79 21.93 9.62
N ALA A 794 34.50 23.00 8.87
CA ALA A 794 35.37 23.53 7.83
C ALA A 794 36.49 24.46 8.34
N GLY A 795 36.60 24.69 9.66
CA GLY A 795 37.63 25.55 10.27
C GLY A 795 37.36 27.06 10.15
N ASP A 796 36.15 27.48 9.78
CA ASP A 796 35.75 28.89 9.57
C ASP A 796 35.05 29.45 10.84
N LEU A 797 35.83 29.64 11.91
CA LEU A 797 35.33 30.15 13.19
C LEU A 797 34.65 31.53 13.09
N PRO A 798 35.18 32.53 12.36
CA PRO A 798 34.52 33.83 12.22
C PRO A 798 33.12 33.74 11.62
N GLU A 799 32.94 32.88 10.60
CA GLU A 799 31.61 32.66 10.02
C GLU A 799 30.69 31.92 10.99
N ALA A 800 31.17 30.89 11.67
CA ALA A 800 30.39 30.16 12.66
C ALA A 800 29.85 31.09 13.76
N GLU A 801 30.69 32.00 14.25
CA GLU A 801 30.31 33.01 15.24
C GLU A 801 29.26 33.98 14.71
N ARG A 802 29.44 34.49 13.49
CA ARG A 802 28.49 35.41 12.85
C ARG A 802 27.12 34.73 12.73
N VAL A 803 27.09 33.51 12.22
CA VAL A 803 25.88 32.70 12.03
C VAL A 803 25.21 32.38 13.37
N ALA A 804 25.98 31.98 14.39
CA ALA A 804 25.44 31.66 15.72
C ALA A 804 24.85 32.90 16.42
N ARG A 805 25.51 34.07 16.34
CA ARG A 805 24.97 35.33 16.89
C ARG A 805 23.67 35.74 16.21
N ARG A 806 23.59 35.56 14.89
CA ARG A 806 22.36 35.80 14.14
C ARG A 806 21.24 34.85 14.59
N ALA A 807 21.54 33.56 14.75
CA ALA A 807 20.57 32.59 15.24
C ALA A 807 20.00 33.00 16.61
N LEU A 808 20.85 33.50 17.53
CA LEU A 808 20.41 34.01 18.83
C LEU A 808 19.48 35.22 18.71
N ALA A 809 19.82 36.20 17.87
CA ALA A 809 18.99 37.38 17.65
C ALA A 809 17.62 37.04 17.04
N GLU A 810 17.60 36.18 16.01
CA GLU A 810 16.35 35.75 15.38
C GLU A 810 15.50 34.91 16.34
N ALA A 811 16.10 33.94 17.05
CA ALA A 811 15.36 33.12 18.00
C ALA A 811 14.79 33.92 19.19
N ALA A 812 15.49 34.97 19.63
CA ALA A 812 14.99 35.88 20.67
C ALA A 812 13.75 36.65 20.21
N ARG A 813 13.73 37.11 18.94
CA ARG A 813 12.56 37.78 18.34
C ARG A 813 11.35 36.83 18.23
N LEU A 814 11.59 35.58 17.82
CA LEU A 814 10.54 34.58 17.64
C LEU A 814 9.91 34.13 18.96
N GLY A 815 10.71 33.99 20.02
CA GLY A 815 10.25 33.51 21.32
C GLY A 815 9.88 32.02 21.34
N LEU A 816 10.33 31.24 20.34
CA LEU A 816 10.02 29.83 20.18
C LEU A 816 11.07 28.94 20.89
N PRO A 817 10.69 28.07 21.85
CA PRO A 817 11.62 27.27 22.64
C PRO A 817 12.64 26.43 21.84
N VAL A 818 12.23 25.64 20.86
CA VAL A 818 13.10 24.78 20.05
C VAL A 818 14.04 25.62 19.18
N GLN A 819 13.57 26.74 18.64
CA GLN A 819 14.44 27.68 17.91
C GLN A 819 15.48 28.35 18.83
N ARG A 820 15.09 28.75 20.05
CA ARG A 820 16.03 29.26 21.08
C ARG A 820 17.02 28.18 21.49
N GLY A 821 16.57 26.93 21.60
CA GLY A 821 17.44 25.79 21.85
C GLY A 821 18.45 25.57 20.71
N ALA A 822 18.02 25.67 19.45
CA ALA A 822 18.90 25.57 18.28
C ALA A 822 19.98 26.66 18.26
N ALA A 823 19.58 27.92 18.48
CA ALA A 823 20.53 29.02 18.57
C ALA A 823 21.55 28.84 19.70
N ARG A 824 21.10 28.36 20.87
CA ARG A 824 21.99 28.05 21.99
C ARG A 824 22.92 26.87 21.71
N ARG A 825 22.48 25.83 21.00
CA ARG A 825 23.37 24.75 20.53
C ARG A 825 24.42 25.27 19.56
N ALA A 826 24.04 26.15 18.63
CA ALA A 826 24.98 26.77 17.69
C ALA A 826 26.07 27.55 18.44
N TRP A 827 25.68 28.39 19.40
CA TRP A 827 26.61 29.15 20.24
C TRP A 827 27.45 28.24 21.15
N GLY A 828 26.84 27.19 21.73
CA GLY A 828 27.54 26.19 22.53
C GLY A 828 28.66 25.49 21.76
N ARG A 829 28.45 25.18 20.46
CA ARG A 829 29.51 24.62 19.61
C ARG A 829 30.67 25.60 19.37
N VAL A 830 30.37 26.89 19.21
CA VAL A 830 31.40 27.94 19.09
C VAL A 830 32.24 28.02 20.38
N LEU A 831 31.59 28.05 21.55
CA LEU A 831 32.27 28.08 22.85
C LEU A 831 33.11 26.82 23.08
N ALA A 832 32.57 25.65 22.72
CA ALA A 832 33.28 24.38 22.78
C ALA A 832 34.56 24.40 21.91
N HIS A 833 34.46 24.92 20.68
CA HIS A 833 35.60 25.05 19.78
C HIS A 833 36.69 25.99 20.32
N ARG A 834 36.33 27.00 21.09
CA ARG A 834 37.27 27.90 21.79
C ARG A 834 37.88 27.31 23.06
N GLY A 835 37.46 26.11 23.47
CA GLY A 835 37.90 25.47 24.71
C GLY A 835 37.15 25.95 25.97
N GLU A 836 36.11 26.76 25.83
CA GLU A 836 35.31 27.31 26.93
C GLU A 836 34.27 26.28 27.43
N SER A 837 34.73 25.14 27.95
CA SER A 837 33.87 23.98 28.26
C SER A 837 32.74 24.28 29.24
N ALA A 838 32.96 25.09 30.27
CA ALA A 838 31.92 25.44 31.23
C ALA A 838 30.78 26.27 30.59
N ALA A 839 31.14 27.25 29.76
CA ALA A 839 30.18 28.08 29.04
C ALA A 839 29.43 27.27 27.96
N ALA A 840 30.12 26.37 27.27
CA ALA A 840 29.50 25.44 26.31
C ALA A 840 28.49 24.51 27.01
N ALA A 841 28.86 23.94 28.16
CA ALA A 841 27.99 23.11 28.98
C ALA A 841 26.72 23.83 29.42
N GLU A 842 26.84 25.09 29.83
CA GLU A 842 25.68 25.94 30.17
C GLU A 842 24.78 26.15 28.95
N ALA A 843 25.34 26.56 27.82
CA ALA A 843 24.58 26.78 26.58
C ALA A 843 23.80 25.53 26.14
N PHE A 844 24.41 24.35 26.17
CA PHE A 844 23.74 23.09 25.83
C PHE A 844 22.69 22.66 26.87
N THR A 845 22.95 22.89 28.17
CA THR A 845 21.96 22.60 29.22
C THR A 845 20.73 23.50 29.08
N GLU A 846 20.93 24.78 28.80
CA GLU A 846 19.85 25.72 28.54
C GLU A 846 19.07 25.34 27.27
N ALA A 847 19.75 24.89 26.21
CA ALA A 847 19.08 24.37 25.02
C ALA A 847 18.19 23.15 25.31
N ALA A 848 18.64 22.26 26.21
CA ALA A 848 17.85 21.12 26.66
C ALA A 848 16.63 21.58 27.46
N ARG A 849 16.77 22.59 28.33
CA ARG A 849 15.65 23.14 29.13
C ARG A 849 14.55 23.75 28.25
N GLU A 850 14.92 24.52 27.23
CA GLU A 850 13.94 25.08 26.29
C GLU A 850 13.18 23.96 25.56
N SER A 851 13.90 22.96 25.06
CA SER A 851 13.30 21.83 24.34
C SER A 851 12.36 21.00 25.23
N ALA A 852 12.74 20.81 26.50
CA ALA A 852 11.89 20.13 27.49
C ALA A 852 10.61 20.91 27.77
N GLY A 853 10.68 22.24 27.81
CA GLY A 853 9.53 23.12 28.07
C GLY A 853 8.44 23.07 26.99
N SER A 854 8.79 22.75 25.75
CA SER A 854 7.83 22.54 24.65
C SER A 854 7.48 21.07 24.40
N GLY A 855 8.10 20.12 25.11
CA GLY A 855 7.90 18.69 24.87
C GLY A 855 8.64 18.14 23.65
N ALA A 856 9.64 18.86 23.12
CA ALA A 856 10.47 18.41 22.01
C ALA A 856 11.54 17.39 22.48
N GLY A 857 11.09 16.19 22.87
CA GLY A 857 11.92 15.15 23.49
C GLY A 857 13.15 14.76 22.68
N LEU A 858 13.04 14.72 21.35
CA LEU A 858 14.18 14.43 20.46
C LEU A 858 15.26 15.52 20.53
N ARG A 859 14.84 16.80 20.58
CA ARG A 859 15.76 17.96 20.66
C ARG A 859 16.36 18.11 22.06
N GLU A 860 15.60 17.74 23.09
CA GLU A 860 16.10 17.64 24.46
C GLU A 860 17.20 16.59 24.55
N ALA A 861 16.94 15.37 24.07
CA ALA A 861 17.89 14.27 24.08
C ALA A 861 19.21 14.67 23.41
N HIS A 862 19.14 15.25 22.20
CA HIS A 862 20.32 15.72 21.47
C HIS A 862 21.10 16.78 22.27
N SER A 863 20.42 17.77 22.86
CA SER A 863 21.06 18.83 23.63
C SER A 863 21.75 18.31 24.91
N LEU A 864 21.14 17.33 25.60
CA LEU A 864 21.72 16.68 26.78
C LEU A 864 22.99 15.88 26.44
N LEU A 865 22.97 15.17 25.31
CA LEU A 865 24.12 14.39 24.83
C LEU A 865 25.28 15.28 24.37
N LEU A 866 25.00 16.48 23.85
CA LEU A 866 26.02 17.49 23.59
C LEU A 866 26.56 18.12 24.88
N ALA A 867 25.72 18.32 25.90
CA ALA A 867 26.15 18.93 27.17
C ALA A 867 27.10 18.03 27.98
N ALA A 868 26.85 16.72 28.00
CA ALA A 868 27.51 15.80 28.94
C ALA A 868 29.05 15.82 28.86
N PRO A 869 29.71 15.77 27.68
CA PRO A 869 31.18 15.83 27.60
C PRO A 869 31.75 17.14 28.15
N HIS A 870 31.07 18.26 27.92
CA HIS A 870 31.53 19.58 28.38
C HIS A 870 31.32 19.81 29.87
N VAL A 871 30.24 19.25 30.44
CA VAL A 871 30.03 19.22 31.90
C VAL A 871 31.11 18.38 32.58
N GLN A 872 31.50 17.25 31.98
CA GLN A 872 32.60 16.44 32.50
C GLN A 872 33.93 17.19 32.42
N ALA A 873 34.24 17.82 31.27
CA ALA A 873 35.45 18.61 31.09
C ALA A 873 35.52 19.82 32.05
N ALA A 874 34.37 20.33 32.50
CA ALA A 874 34.26 21.36 33.53
C ALA A 874 34.40 20.82 34.98
N GLY A 875 34.58 19.51 35.17
CA GLY A 875 34.87 18.87 36.47
C GLY A 875 33.66 18.27 37.19
N ASP A 876 32.46 18.28 36.61
CA ASP A 876 31.24 17.76 37.25
C ASP A 876 30.79 16.41 36.62
N GLY A 877 31.56 15.36 36.89
CA GLY A 877 31.29 14.01 36.35
C GLY A 877 29.93 13.44 36.75
N ALA A 878 29.43 13.75 37.95
CA ALA A 878 28.13 13.28 38.42
C ALA A 878 26.98 13.88 37.61
N ARG A 879 27.01 15.20 37.36
CA ARG A 879 26.04 15.87 36.50
C ARG A 879 26.17 15.43 35.05
N ALA A 880 27.39 15.27 34.52
CA ALA A 880 27.61 14.74 33.17
C ALA A 880 26.95 13.37 32.97
N ALA A 881 27.16 12.44 33.91
CA ALA A 881 26.53 11.13 33.88
C ALA A 881 25.00 11.19 34.02
N ALA A 882 24.45 12.14 34.78
CA ALA A 882 23.00 12.34 34.89
C ALA A 882 22.39 12.85 33.56
N LEU A 883 23.01 13.84 32.94
CA LEU A 883 22.58 14.39 31.65
C LEU A 883 22.65 13.33 30.54
N TRP A 884 23.78 12.61 30.46
CA TRP A 884 23.97 11.53 29.49
C TRP A 884 22.92 10.43 29.66
N ARG A 885 22.68 9.95 30.90
CA ARG A 885 21.67 8.91 31.16
C ARG A 885 20.27 9.36 30.75
N ARG A 886 19.91 10.62 31.03
CA ARG A 886 18.62 11.17 30.61
C ARG A 886 18.52 11.27 29.09
N GLY A 887 19.53 11.83 28.42
CA GLY A 887 19.55 11.96 26.97
C GLY A 887 19.48 10.60 26.26
N ARG A 888 20.26 9.61 26.73
CA ARG A 888 20.23 8.24 26.20
C ARG A 888 18.88 7.56 26.41
N ARG A 889 18.23 7.74 27.57
CA ARG A 889 16.88 7.20 27.83
C ARG A 889 15.86 7.81 26.88
N LEU A 890 15.79 9.14 26.77
CA LEU A 890 14.87 9.80 25.85
C LEU A 890 15.07 9.34 24.39
N ALA A 891 16.32 9.17 23.96
CA ALA A 891 16.63 8.63 22.64
C ALA A 891 16.17 7.17 22.47
N ALA A 892 16.41 6.32 23.47
CA ALA A 892 16.06 4.91 23.43
C ALA A 892 14.54 4.68 23.48
N ASP A 893 13.86 5.34 24.44
CA ASP A 893 12.41 5.27 24.61
C ASP A 893 11.69 5.80 23.36
N GLY A 894 12.30 6.77 22.69
CA GLY A 894 11.80 7.34 21.45
C GLY A 894 12.13 6.58 20.16
N GLY A 895 12.94 5.53 20.23
CA GLY A 895 13.41 4.79 19.04
C GLY A 895 14.41 5.55 18.15
N ALA A 896 15.03 6.63 18.66
CA ALA A 896 16.01 7.43 17.93
C ALA A 896 17.40 6.76 17.97
N ARG A 897 17.58 5.67 17.20
CA ARG A 897 18.81 4.87 17.15
C ARG A 897 20.06 5.71 16.89
N MET A 898 19.99 6.69 16.00
CA MET A 898 21.10 7.60 15.73
C MET A 898 21.59 8.34 16.99
N LEU A 899 20.67 8.78 17.86
CA LEU A 899 21.02 9.45 19.11
C LEU A 899 21.50 8.46 20.19
N VAL A 900 21.04 7.20 20.16
CA VAL A 900 21.60 6.14 21.02
C VAL A 900 23.06 5.88 20.65
N ASP A 901 23.38 5.79 19.36
CA ASP A 901 24.76 5.63 18.89
C ASP A 901 25.61 6.85 19.26
N LEU A 902 25.06 8.07 19.15
CA LEU A 902 25.72 9.27 19.63
C LEU A 902 26.01 9.19 21.13
N ALA A 903 25.04 8.75 21.93
CA ALA A 903 25.23 8.57 23.37
C ALA A 903 26.33 7.55 23.67
N ASP A 904 26.36 6.43 22.95
CA ASP A 904 27.38 5.40 23.16
C ASP A 904 28.79 5.93 22.80
N ARG A 905 28.90 6.85 21.83
CA ARG A 905 30.16 7.54 21.47
C ARG A 905 30.56 8.65 22.45
N THR A 906 29.60 9.32 23.09
CA THR A 906 29.85 10.44 24.02
C THR A 906 29.77 10.04 25.49
N ARG A 907 29.82 8.74 25.80
CA ARG A 907 29.71 8.21 27.16
C ARG A 907 30.74 8.89 28.08
N PRO A 908 30.30 9.58 29.15
CA PRO A 908 31.19 10.16 30.13
C PRO A 908 32.11 9.10 30.72
N ALA A 909 33.38 9.46 30.95
CA ALA A 909 34.25 8.59 31.74
C ALA A 909 33.60 8.40 33.12
N PRO A 910 33.71 7.20 33.73
CA PRO A 910 33.31 7.05 35.12
C PRO A 910 34.00 8.15 35.93
N PRO A 911 33.30 8.83 36.85
CA PRO A 911 33.94 9.83 37.69
C PRO A 911 35.19 9.21 38.29
N ASP A 912 36.29 9.96 38.37
CA ASP A 912 37.49 9.57 39.11
C ASP A 912 37.11 9.37 40.57
N GLY A 913 36.54 8.20 40.86
CA GLY A 913 36.54 7.62 42.18
C GLY A 913 38.00 7.31 42.43
N GLY A 914 38.59 8.02 43.40
CA GLY A 914 39.92 7.70 43.91
C GLY A 914 40.09 6.18 44.02
N ALA A 915 41.30 5.72 43.68
CA ALA A 915 41.75 4.33 43.61
C ALA A 915 40.77 3.33 44.25
N PRO A 916 40.34 2.27 43.51
CA PRO A 916 39.32 1.33 43.99
C PRO A 916 39.59 1.00 45.45
N ASP A 917 38.65 1.31 46.33
CA ASP A 917 38.82 1.16 47.76
C ASP A 917 39.24 -0.30 48.01
N GLY A 918 40.54 -0.50 48.24
CA GLY A 918 41.20 -1.82 48.22
C GLY A 918 40.66 -2.76 49.31
N ARG A 919 39.76 -2.26 50.14
CA ARG A 919 38.98 -3.00 51.13
C ARG A 919 38.31 -4.26 50.56
N LEU A 920 37.83 -4.26 49.31
CA LEU A 920 37.29 -5.49 48.67
C LEU A 920 38.34 -6.35 47.95
N SER A 921 39.55 -5.84 47.70
CA SER A 921 40.65 -6.65 47.16
C SER A 921 41.32 -7.52 48.24
N VAL A 922 41.13 -7.19 49.52
CA VAL A 922 41.56 -8.00 50.68
C VAL A 922 40.64 -9.21 50.92
N LEU A 923 39.45 -9.24 50.31
CA LEU A 923 38.50 -10.35 50.46
C LEU A 923 38.91 -11.54 49.58
N THR A 924 38.80 -12.74 50.16
CA THR A 924 38.90 -14.00 49.40
C THR A 924 37.75 -14.12 48.39
N PRO A 925 37.88 -14.95 47.34
CA PRO A 925 36.81 -15.14 46.34
C PRO A 925 35.45 -15.47 46.97
N ARG A 926 35.44 -16.33 48.00
CA ARG A 926 34.22 -16.73 48.71
C ARG A 926 33.64 -15.60 49.57
N GLU A 927 34.47 -14.80 50.21
CA GLU A 927 34.02 -13.62 50.97
C GLU A 927 33.46 -12.53 50.05
N ARG A 928 34.02 -12.39 48.84
CA ARG A 928 33.52 -11.46 47.82
C ARG A 928 32.15 -11.88 47.29
N GLU A 929 31.98 -13.16 46.97
CA GLU A 929 30.70 -13.73 46.54
C GLU A 929 29.59 -13.53 47.61
N ILE A 930 29.91 -13.81 48.88
CA ILE A 930 28.99 -13.56 50.01
C ILE A 930 28.68 -12.06 50.17
N SER A 931 29.67 -11.18 49.95
CA SER A 931 29.48 -9.73 50.05
C SER A 931 28.51 -9.17 49.01
N VAL A 932 28.55 -9.71 47.77
CA VAL A 932 27.63 -9.32 46.69
C VAL A 932 26.19 -9.73 47.03
N LEU A 933 25.98 -10.99 47.41
CA LEU A 933 24.64 -11.47 47.79
C LEU A 933 24.08 -10.72 49.01
N VAL A 934 24.94 -10.36 49.97
CA VAL A 934 24.54 -9.55 51.12
C VAL A 934 24.19 -8.11 50.70
N ALA A 935 24.92 -7.53 49.75
CA ALA A 935 24.65 -6.20 49.18
C ALA A 935 23.34 -6.14 48.37
N GLU A 936 22.93 -7.25 47.76
CA GLU A 936 21.63 -7.43 47.09
C GLU A 936 20.44 -7.55 48.07
N GLY A 937 20.71 -7.55 49.38
CA GLY A 937 19.68 -7.56 50.42
C GLY A 937 19.29 -8.96 50.95
N LEU A 938 19.96 -10.04 50.52
CA LEU A 938 19.60 -11.41 50.93
C LEU A 938 19.96 -11.70 52.40
N THR A 939 19.02 -12.18 53.21
CA THR A 939 19.30 -12.59 54.60
C THR A 939 20.40 -13.67 54.68
N ASN A 940 21.07 -13.81 55.84
CA ASN A 940 22.12 -14.83 55.99
C ASN A 940 21.60 -16.25 55.72
N GLN A 941 20.32 -16.52 55.99
CA GLN A 941 19.65 -17.76 55.63
C GLN A 941 19.56 -17.92 54.10
N ALA A 942 19.08 -16.90 53.39
CA ALA A 942 18.95 -16.94 51.93
C ALA A 942 20.31 -17.07 51.21
N VAL A 943 21.36 -16.45 51.75
CA VAL A 943 22.74 -16.61 51.24
C VAL A 943 23.25 -18.03 51.51
N ALA A 944 22.95 -18.60 52.68
CA ALA A 944 23.33 -19.96 53.05
C ALA A 944 22.67 -20.99 52.11
N ASP A 945 21.38 -20.84 51.85
CA ASP A 945 20.62 -21.70 50.94
C ASP A 945 21.16 -21.60 49.51
N ARG A 946 21.44 -20.39 49.02
CA ARG A 946 21.94 -20.16 47.65
C ARG A 946 23.35 -20.70 47.42
N LEU A 947 24.19 -20.68 48.46
CA LEU A 947 25.59 -21.12 48.38
C LEU A 947 25.82 -22.53 48.94
N CYS A 948 24.76 -23.24 49.33
CA CYS A 948 24.80 -24.56 49.98
C CYS A 948 25.73 -24.59 51.22
N LEU A 949 25.61 -23.58 52.09
CA LEU A 949 26.37 -23.44 53.33
C LEU A 949 25.44 -23.47 54.56
N SER A 950 25.99 -23.62 55.77
CA SER A 950 25.19 -23.39 56.99
C SER A 950 25.03 -21.89 57.27
N PRO A 951 23.91 -21.43 57.84
CA PRO A 951 23.70 -20.02 58.23
C PRO A 951 24.81 -19.47 59.13
N ARG A 952 25.30 -20.32 60.06
CA ARG A 952 26.41 -20.00 60.97
C ARG A 952 27.74 -19.79 60.24
N THR A 953 27.94 -20.49 59.12
CA THR A 953 29.11 -20.31 58.24
C THR A 953 29.02 -18.97 57.51
N VAL A 954 27.85 -18.60 57.00
CA VAL A 954 27.63 -17.29 56.36
C VAL A 954 27.82 -16.15 57.34
N GLU A 955 27.26 -16.23 58.55
CA GLU A 955 27.49 -15.23 59.61
C GLU A 955 28.98 -15.03 59.90
N SER A 956 29.73 -16.13 59.99
CA SER A 956 31.18 -16.09 60.21
C SER A 956 31.92 -15.40 59.06
N HIS A 957 31.50 -15.64 57.81
CA HIS A 957 32.07 -14.96 56.65
C HIS A 957 31.68 -13.48 56.59
N VAL A 958 30.44 -13.12 56.89
CA VAL A 958 29.98 -11.71 56.94
C VAL A 958 30.73 -10.93 58.03
N ALA A 959 30.94 -11.53 59.21
CA ALA A 959 31.74 -10.92 60.27
C ALA A 959 33.22 -10.73 59.89
N ARG A 960 33.79 -11.66 59.12
CA ARG A 960 35.15 -11.51 58.56
C ARG A 960 35.21 -10.46 57.46
N VAL A 961 34.19 -10.39 56.61
CA VAL A 961 34.04 -9.35 55.59
C VAL A 961 34.03 -7.98 56.25
N TYR A 962 33.15 -7.74 57.24
CA TYR A 962 33.08 -6.48 57.99
C TYR A 962 34.43 -6.08 58.59
N ARG A 963 35.15 -7.04 59.18
CA ARG A 963 36.48 -6.80 59.75
C ARG A 963 37.53 -6.44 58.70
N LYS A 964 37.53 -7.14 57.57
CA LYS A 964 38.50 -6.94 56.47
C LYS A 964 38.22 -5.67 55.66
N THR A 965 36.95 -5.29 55.54
CA THR A 965 36.53 -4.09 54.81
C THR A 965 36.43 -2.86 55.70
N GLY A 966 36.49 -3.01 57.03
CA GLY A 966 36.33 -1.89 57.98
C GLY A 966 34.91 -1.32 57.99
N VAL A 967 33.92 -2.12 57.61
CA VAL A 967 32.50 -1.74 57.55
C VAL A 967 31.76 -2.38 58.71
N GLU A 968 30.94 -1.60 59.42
CA GLU A 968 30.22 -2.07 60.61
C GLU A 968 28.76 -2.44 60.35
N THR A 969 28.22 -2.06 59.20
CA THR A 969 26.80 -2.26 58.88
C THR A 969 26.59 -2.89 57.51
N ARG A 970 25.48 -3.60 57.39
CA ARG A 970 25.02 -4.19 56.13
C ARG A 970 24.79 -3.16 55.03
N ALA A 971 24.24 -2.00 55.39
CA ALA A 971 24.08 -0.86 54.48
C ALA A 971 25.43 -0.29 54.03
N GLY A 972 26.42 -0.23 54.93
CA GLY A 972 27.79 0.15 54.60
C GLY A 972 28.46 -0.83 53.62
N LEU A 973 28.17 -2.13 53.73
CA LEU A 973 28.75 -3.14 52.83
C LEU A 973 28.09 -3.07 51.45
N ALA A 974 26.77 -2.84 51.39
CA ALA A 974 26.06 -2.60 50.15
C ALA A 974 26.59 -1.35 49.42
N SER A 975 26.79 -0.25 50.15
CA SER A 975 27.40 0.97 49.60
C SER A 975 28.82 0.72 49.04
N LEU A 976 29.62 -0.08 49.74
CA LEU A 976 30.99 -0.44 49.31
C LEU A 976 31.01 -1.30 48.04
N VAL A 977 30.10 -2.27 47.91
CA VAL A 977 29.98 -3.15 46.72
C VAL A 977 29.46 -2.37 45.51
N VAL A 978 28.50 -1.46 45.70
CA VAL A 978 27.97 -0.60 44.61
C VAL A 978 29.02 0.38 44.10
N ARG A 979 29.83 0.96 45.00
CA ARG A 979 30.90 1.90 44.65
C ARG A 979 32.06 1.27 43.86
N THR A 980 32.24 -0.05 43.96
CA THR A 980 33.37 -0.77 43.35
C THR A 980 32.99 -1.53 42.07
N GLY A 981 31.71 -1.50 41.65
CA GLY A 981 31.26 -2.04 40.36
C GLY A 981 31.30 -3.58 40.23
N VAL A 982 31.48 -4.31 41.33
CA VAL A 982 31.66 -5.78 41.30
C VAL A 982 30.36 -6.55 40.96
N GLY A 983 29.20 -5.88 40.96
CA GLY A 983 27.89 -6.52 40.75
C GLY A 983 27.46 -6.77 39.29
N GLU A 984 27.97 -6.03 38.30
CA GLU A 984 27.39 -6.07 36.94
C GLU A 984 28.06 -7.08 35.97
N GLY A 985 29.15 -7.74 36.38
CA GLY A 985 30.01 -8.49 35.45
C GLY A 985 30.09 -10.02 35.59
N GLN A 986 29.51 -10.65 36.62
CA GLN A 986 29.84 -12.06 36.95
C GLN A 986 28.68 -13.08 36.98
N PHE A 987 27.43 -12.69 36.72
CA PHE A 987 26.30 -13.64 36.73
C PHE A 987 25.51 -13.73 35.41
N SER A 988 26.10 -13.34 34.28
CA SER A 988 25.55 -13.64 32.94
C SER A 988 26.33 -14.79 32.29
N ARG A 989 26.27 -15.98 32.90
CA ARG A 989 26.47 -17.30 32.28
C ARG A 989 25.90 -18.34 33.23
N GLY A 990 24.71 -18.83 32.88
CA GLY A 990 23.94 -19.85 33.57
C GLY A 990 22.64 -20.04 32.79
#